data_AF-A0A8J4WD63-F1
#
_entry.id   AF-A0A8J4WD63-F1
#
_cell.length_a   1.000
_cell.length_b   1.000
_cell.length_c   1.000
_cell.angle_alpha   90.00
_cell.angle_beta   90.00
_cell.angle_gamma   90.00
#
_symmetry.space_group_name_H-M   'P 1'
#
loop_
_entity.id
_entity.type
_entity.pdbx_description
1 polymer ?
#
loop_
_entity_poly.entity_id
_entity_poly.type
_entity_poly.pdbx_seq_one_letter_code
_entity_poly.pdbx_strand_id
1 'polypeptide(L)'
;MRVFITDLGSSLSTELARNCQDAGLEVIGTAARSGKSEMAAIKRRLQGHPTSDSAGAVKEPVALQSDGTAWRRLVQLADVVIVTALTADPKLAMDVLKTFEKREASKTEEENGGDDEEEGGIKRFIAVSSVLSWSKSTPFAASGTGSGHVEDDFKSRRPARRYADLKTAETQILSAHRTGELETCIVGAGLVYGGAQSQLQLIFREAWLNPDKALLVPSLGSQAQSSSQGRNFLPMISLYDLALLVFRVAASPSPPTKKYLLAVDKPSGYTTLRDVCRGVSTLLASGCVRNREDSAQMSDAEADALLLDEEEELVTPLQLNLRFDTSTGSMHTFVAPEEWRHYSRGLLGNLAFFVDDFVHAMDLRPLRTLILGAPQAGKTLLSRRLVRDYYLPYLSPATALSELFAPGSDSKQPTLHNSSQADLESDDGQHADVVGTNSLDNEAFNASEKQKLRDELQQWAPSGSTKSSAISSAVKQLPEHALVSLLRWKLRSASCRNQGYVLDGLAITAAQAKQIFAQELISDGNLEGDSEGSDKIALSESEAELSDNTQDAFARRFDDFEASIEALETFFENPRSHTKATQPKTDATDGIEVLELSMKNEHAYCDETTFAAPIQRYMEQGGHAPRNFHPTRSELREQLRIAENQAREAEVRAAQCTREQDALDEAAQQAKLAKERARLELLQREEAELLETRAKPLRTYLMDTVLPALTEGMLEVVKVQPTDPIDYLAEFLFRKGQELDDEAKEV
;
A
#
# COMPACT_ATOMS: atom_id res chain seq x y z
N MET A 1 30.42 15.71 -34.25
CA MET A 1 30.01 14.30 -34.26
C MET A 1 28.51 14.23 -34.04
N ARG A 2 27.79 13.54 -34.91
CA ARG A 2 26.34 13.33 -34.85
C ARG A 2 26.02 11.93 -34.35
N VAL A 3 25.19 11.83 -33.32
CA VAL A 3 24.76 10.57 -32.70
C VAL A 3 23.30 10.32 -33.03
N PHE A 4 23.03 9.23 -33.73
CA PHE A 4 21.67 8.75 -33.99
C PHE A 4 21.22 7.77 -32.91
N ILE A 5 20.05 7.99 -32.31
CA ILE A 5 19.46 7.13 -31.28
C ILE A 5 18.11 6.58 -31.75
N THR A 6 17.92 5.26 -31.70
CA THR A 6 16.75 4.58 -32.28
C THR A 6 15.41 4.82 -31.56
N ASP A 7 15.37 5.14 -30.27
CA ASP A 7 14.11 5.43 -29.56
C ASP A 7 14.28 6.50 -28.48
N LEU A 8 14.27 7.77 -28.90
CA LEU A 8 14.41 8.94 -28.03
C LEU A 8 13.28 9.10 -26.98
N GLY A 9 12.19 8.33 -27.09
CA GLY A 9 11.09 8.32 -26.12
C GLY A 9 11.37 7.43 -24.89
N SER A 10 12.37 6.55 -24.94
CA SER A 10 12.73 5.72 -23.79
C SER A 10 13.49 6.50 -22.71
N SER A 11 13.41 6.06 -21.46
CA SER A 11 14.13 6.66 -20.33
C SER A 11 15.64 6.57 -20.53
N LEU A 12 16.13 5.41 -21.02
CA LEU A 12 17.57 5.21 -21.30
C LEU A 12 18.06 6.18 -22.37
N SER A 13 17.31 6.32 -23.46
CA SER A 13 17.66 7.25 -24.54
C SER A 13 17.56 8.71 -24.13
N THR A 14 16.68 9.05 -23.19
CA THR A 14 16.57 10.40 -22.65
C THR A 14 17.83 10.77 -21.87
N GLU A 15 18.28 9.92 -20.94
CA GLU A 15 19.52 10.17 -20.18
C GLU A 15 20.75 10.09 -21.08
N LEU A 16 20.78 9.17 -22.04
CA LEU A 16 21.86 9.08 -23.02
C LEU A 16 21.95 10.35 -23.89
N ALA A 17 20.81 10.84 -24.40
CA ALA A 17 20.76 12.06 -25.19
C ALA A 17 21.26 13.26 -24.38
N ARG A 18 20.87 13.35 -23.10
CA ARG A 18 21.36 14.37 -22.17
C ARG A 18 22.88 14.30 -22.03
N ASN A 19 23.45 13.12 -21.73
CA ASN A 19 24.90 12.94 -21.62
C ASN A 19 25.63 13.35 -22.92
N CYS A 20 25.08 13.01 -24.09
CA CYS A 20 25.61 13.43 -25.37
C CYS A 20 25.56 14.96 -25.56
N GLN A 21 24.43 15.58 -25.25
CA GLN A 21 24.24 17.02 -25.40
C GLN A 21 25.12 17.83 -24.44
N ASP A 22 25.24 17.40 -23.19
CA ASP A 22 26.12 18.02 -22.18
C ASP A 22 27.60 17.97 -22.63
N ALA A 23 27.97 16.95 -23.41
CA ALA A 23 29.30 16.79 -24.00
C ALA A 23 29.48 17.51 -25.36
N GLY A 24 28.50 18.29 -25.82
CA GLY A 24 28.58 19.03 -27.08
C GLY A 24 28.26 18.22 -28.34
N LEU A 25 27.73 17.00 -28.21
CA LEU A 25 27.38 16.15 -29.35
C LEU A 25 25.98 16.50 -29.89
N GLU A 26 25.83 16.46 -31.21
CA GLU A 26 24.53 16.65 -31.85
C GLU A 26 23.76 15.33 -31.81
N VAL A 27 22.56 15.35 -31.22
CA VAL A 27 21.69 14.17 -31.09
C VAL A 27 20.55 14.24 -32.11
N ILE A 28 20.44 13.18 -32.91
CA ILE A 28 19.33 12.93 -33.83
C ILE A 28 18.75 11.55 -33.55
N GLY A 29 17.55 11.25 -34.04
CA GLY A 29 16.98 9.93 -33.79
C GLY A 29 15.55 9.74 -34.18
N THR A 30 14.96 8.69 -33.65
CA THR A 30 13.56 8.34 -33.87
C THR A 30 12.74 8.28 -32.60
N ALA A 31 11.44 8.53 -32.73
CA ALA A 31 10.44 8.31 -31.69
C ALA A 31 9.57 7.09 -32.06
N ALA A 32 9.49 6.11 -31.15
CA ALA A 32 8.75 4.86 -31.39
C ALA A 32 7.29 4.88 -30.89
N ARG A 33 7.01 5.54 -29.76
CA ARG A 33 5.93 5.12 -28.85
C ARG A 33 4.60 5.88 -28.96
N SER A 34 4.55 7.16 -29.37
CA SER A 34 3.28 7.92 -29.29
C SER A 34 3.08 9.05 -30.32
N GLY A 35 3.38 8.76 -31.58
CA GLY A 35 2.92 9.58 -32.71
C GLY A 35 3.43 11.02 -32.69
N LYS A 36 2.72 11.93 -33.38
CA LYS A 36 3.22 13.29 -33.65
C LYS A 36 3.41 14.17 -32.40
N SER A 37 2.66 13.91 -31.31
CA SER A 37 2.70 14.73 -30.08
C SER A 37 3.99 14.55 -29.30
N GLU A 38 4.38 13.30 -29.02
CA GLU A 38 5.65 13.00 -28.36
C GLU A 38 6.85 13.37 -29.23
N MET A 39 6.77 13.13 -30.54
CA MET A 39 7.80 13.60 -31.48
C MET A 39 8.01 15.12 -31.32
N ALA A 40 6.94 15.91 -31.20
CA ALA A 40 7.04 17.35 -30.98
C ALA A 40 7.58 17.73 -29.60
N ALA A 41 7.32 16.94 -28.55
CA ALA A 41 7.87 17.13 -27.21
C ALA A 41 9.38 16.82 -27.17
N ILE A 42 9.79 15.67 -27.73
CA ILE A 42 11.20 15.28 -27.87
C ILE A 42 11.96 16.31 -28.70
N LYS A 43 11.38 16.75 -29.83
CA LYS A 43 11.97 17.78 -30.67
C LYS A 43 12.20 19.08 -29.88
N ARG A 44 11.19 19.55 -29.14
CA ARG A 44 11.32 20.73 -28.27
C ARG A 44 12.41 20.56 -27.21
N ARG A 45 12.50 19.38 -26.59
CA ARG A 45 13.54 19.07 -25.59
C ARG A 45 14.95 19.12 -26.21
N LEU A 46 15.15 18.50 -27.36
CA LEU A 46 16.46 18.51 -28.04
C LEU A 46 16.85 19.92 -28.50
N GLN A 47 15.89 20.66 -29.05
CA GLN A 47 16.10 22.04 -29.55
C GLN A 47 16.18 23.09 -28.42
N GLY A 48 15.78 22.74 -27.19
CA GLY A 48 15.96 23.60 -26.03
C GLY A 48 17.39 23.62 -25.51
N HIS A 49 18.27 22.75 -26.00
CA HIS A 49 19.64 22.64 -25.55
C HIS A 49 20.56 23.59 -26.34
N PRO A 50 21.54 24.30 -25.71
CA PRO A 50 22.42 25.25 -26.38
C PRO A 50 23.21 24.70 -27.58
N THR A 51 23.44 23.39 -27.61
CA THR A 51 24.17 22.72 -28.71
C THR A 51 23.38 22.65 -30.02
N SER A 52 22.07 22.89 -29.97
CA SER A 52 21.17 22.80 -31.13
C SER A 52 21.14 24.07 -32.01
N ASP A 53 21.67 25.20 -31.53
CA ASP A 53 21.73 26.48 -32.26
C ASP A 53 23.02 26.65 -33.08
N SER A 54 23.73 25.56 -33.37
CA SER A 54 24.98 25.57 -34.13
C SER A 54 24.74 25.65 -35.65
N ALA A 55 25.63 26.36 -36.36
CA ALA A 55 25.60 26.42 -37.82
C ALA A 55 25.83 25.02 -38.41
N GLY A 56 24.84 24.46 -39.11
CA GLY A 56 24.89 23.11 -39.67
C GLY A 56 24.09 22.06 -38.87
N ALA A 57 23.37 22.45 -37.82
CA ALA A 57 22.46 21.58 -37.10
C ALA A 57 21.30 21.08 -37.98
N VAL A 58 20.86 19.84 -37.75
CA VAL A 58 19.77 19.21 -38.48
C VAL A 58 18.44 19.86 -38.09
N LYS A 59 17.77 20.48 -39.07
CA LYS A 59 16.48 21.19 -38.87
C LYS A 59 15.37 20.30 -38.32
N GLU A 60 15.37 19.04 -38.72
CA GLU A 60 14.41 18.02 -38.28
C GLU A 60 15.15 16.86 -37.60
N PRO A 61 15.58 17.01 -36.33
CA PRO A 61 16.46 16.05 -35.68
C PRO A 61 15.74 14.76 -35.23
N VAL A 62 14.41 14.71 -35.31
CA VAL A 62 13.59 13.60 -34.85
C VAL A 62 12.63 13.17 -35.96
N ALA A 63 12.62 11.86 -36.26
CA ALA A 63 11.66 11.24 -37.16
C ALA A 63 10.78 10.21 -36.41
N LEU A 64 9.62 9.86 -36.98
CA LEU A 64 8.85 8.71 -36.50
C LEU A 64 9.47 7.42 -37.04
N GLN A 65 9.49 6.35 -36.24
CA GLN A 65 9.94 5.03 -36.74
C GLN A 65 9.07 4.51 -37.90
N SER A 66 7.80 4.90 -37.95
CA SER A 66 6.88 4.58 -39.05
C SER A 66 7.22 5.32 -40.36
N ASP A 67 7.94 6.45 -40.30
CA ASP A 67 8.42 7.15 -41.48
C ASP A 67 9.80 6.64 -41.89
N GLY A 68 9.77 5.53 -42.64
CA GLY A 68 10.96 4.91 -43.21
C GLY A 68 11.87 5.85 -43.98
N THR A 69 11.33 6.87 -44.64
CA THR A 69 12.14 7.77 -45.47
C THR A 69 12.87 8.80 -44.62
N ALA A 70 12.20 9.38 -43.63
CA ALA A 70 12.77 10.40 -42.76
C ALA A 70 13.88 9.81 -41.87
N TRP A 71 13.63 8.68 -41.20
CA TRP A 71 14.65 8.15 -40.29
C TRP A 71 15.87 7.59 -41.02
N ARG A 72 15.71 7.03 -42.23
CA ARG A 72 16.85 6.58 -43.04
C ARG A 72 17.77 7.74 -43.43
N ARG A 73 17.21 8.92 -43.73
CA ARG A 73 17.99 10.14 -43.97
C ARG A 73 18.78 10.55 -42.72
N LEU A 74 18.17 10.49 -41.54
CA LEU A 74 18.86 10.79 -40.29
C LEU A 74 20.02 9.82 -40.00
N VAL A 75 19.82 8.52 -40.24
CA VAL A 75 20.89 7.51 -40.09
C VAL A 75 22.07 7.81 -41.03
N GLN A 76 21.80 8.25 -42.26
CA GLN A 76 22.85 8.62 -43.21
C GLN A 76 23.63 9.89 -42.81
N LEU A 77 23.06 10.76 -41.97
CA LEU A 77 23.75 11.94 -41.45
C LEU A 77 24.60 11.64 -40.21
N ALA A 78 24.41 10.48 -39.59
CA ALA A 78 25.06 10.12 -38.32
C ALA A 78 26.49 9.63 -38.50
N ASP A 79 27.34 9.92 -37.52
CA ASP A 79 28.70 9.35 -37.40
C ASP A 79 28.68 8.14 -36.46
N VAL A 80 27.83 8.20 -35.44
CA VAL A 80 27.58 7.11 -34.49
C VAL A 80 26.10 6.77 -34.50
N VAL A 81 25.78 5.48 -34.62
CA VAL A 81 24.42 4.95 -34.46
C VAL A 81 24.35 4.14 -33.18
N ILE A 82 23.34 4.43 -32.35
CA ILE A 82 23.08 3.72 -31.10
C ILE A 82 21.68 3.12 -31.15
N VAL A 83 21.63 1.79 -31.18
CA VAL A 83 20.41 1.01 -30.98
C VAL A 83 20.25 0.80 -29.47
N THR A 84 19.29 1.47 -28.84
CA THR A 84 19.17 1.48 -27.36
C THR A 84 18.39 0.32 -26.76
N ALA A 85 17.70 -0.48 -27.58
CA ALA A 85 17.00 -1.68 -27.13
C ALA A 85 16.94 -2.74 -28.24
N LEU A 86 17.99 -3.55 -28.38
CA LEU A 86 18.03 -4.62 -29.38
C LEU A 86 16.99 -5.73 -29.10
N THR A 87 16.64 -5.93 -27.83
CA THR A 87 15.61 -6.90 -27.40
C THR A 87 14.21 -6.54 -27.86
N ALA A 88 13.91 -5.25 -28.02
CA ALA A 88 12.56 -4.78 -28.36
C ALA A 88 12.24 -5.00 -29.84
N ASP A 89 13.16 -4.64 -30.73
CA ASP A 89 12.99 -4.85 -32.17
C ASP A 89 14.33 -5.16 -32.89
N PRO A 90 14.74 -6.44 -32.92
CA PRO A 90 15.92 -6.87 -33.65
C PRO A 90 15.85 -6.57 -35.16
N LYS A 91 14.64 -6.55 -35.75
CA LYS A 91 14.47 -6.34 -37.20
C LYS A 91 14.76 -4.89 -37.57
N LEU A 92 14.21 -3.95 -36.81
CA LEU A 92 14.51 -2.53 -36.98
C LEU A 92 16.01 -2.27 -36.83
N ALA A 93 16.67 -2.88 -35.84
CA ALA A 93 18.10 -2.74 -35.64
C ALA A 93 18.92 -3.18 -36.88
N MET A 94 18.53 -4.30 -37.51
CA MET A 94 19.18 -4.77 -38.74
C MET A 94 18.91 -3.86 -39.93
N ASP A 95 17.73 -3.27 -40.05
CA ASP A 95 17.42 -2.32 -41.13
C ASP A 95 18.14 -0.97 -40.95
N VAL A 96 18.32 -0.53 -39.71
CA VAL A 96 19.16 0.61 -39.35
C VAL A 96 20.62 0.31 -39.73
N LEU A 97 21.15 -0.87 -39.37
CA LEU A 97 22.51 -1.29 -39.74
C LEU A 97 22.72 -1.25 -41.25
N LYS A 98 21.84 -1.89 -42.03
CA LYS A 98 21.92 -1.87 -43.51
C LYS A 98 21.86 -0.47 -44.09
N THR A 99 21.06 0.42 -43.51
CA THR A 99 20.97 1.82 -43.97
C THR A 99 22.26 2.57 -43.67
N PHE A 100 22.85 2.34 -42.50
CA PHE A 100 24.09 2.96 -42.07
C PHE A 100 25.28 2.52 -42.95
N GLU A 101 25.31 1.25 -43.36
CA GLU A 101 26.30 0.72 -44.31
C GLU A 101 26.16 1.35 -45.71
N LYS A 102 24.94 1.57 -46.20
CA LYS A 102 24.69 2.08 -47.57
C LYS A 102 25.20 3.49 -47.84
N ARG A 103 25.53 4.29 -46.82
CA ARG A 103 26.13 5.64 -46.98
C ARG A 103 27.42 5.62 -47.83
N GLU A 104 28.09 4.47 -47.94
CA GLU A 104 29.27 4.32 -48.80
C GLU A 104 28.96 4.06 -50.27
N ALA A 105 27.87 3.38 -50.62
CA ALA A 105 27.62 2.98 -52.00
C ALA A 105 27.26 4.15 -52.93
N SER A 106 26.71 5.25 -52.40
CA SER A 106 26.25 6.39 -53.20
C SER A 106 27.30 7.48 -53.41
N LYS A 107 28.44 7.45 -52.72
CA LYS A 107 29.52 8.43 -52.94
C LYS A 107 30.50 8.01 -54.05
N THR A 108 30.44 6.77 -54.52
CA THR A 108 31.41 6.24 -55.50
C THR A 108 30.95 6.33 -56.97
N GLU A 109 29.72 6.76 -57.25
CA GLU A 109 29.19 6.80 -58.62
C GLU A 109 28.86 8.21 -59.15
N GLU A 110 28.75 9.24 -58.30
CA GLU A 110 28.45 10.61 -58.73
C GLU A 110 29.29 11.62 -57.95
N GLU A 111 30.56 11.82 -58.32
CA GLU A 111 31.27 13.11 -58.30
C GLU A 111 32.74 12.90 -58.73
N ASN A 112 32.96 12.94 -60.04
CA ASN A 112 34.26 13.31 -60.58
C ASN A 112 34.31 14.85 -60.59
N GLY A 113 34.96 15.46 -59.60
CA GLY A 113 35.36 16.86 -59.66
C GLY A 113 35.25 17.63 -58.33
N GLY A 114 36.32 17.58 -57.53
CA GLY A 114 36.52 18.48 -56.39
C GLY A 114 37.42 17.85 -55.33
N ASP A 115 38.71 18.17 -55.37
CA ASP A 115 39.70 17.85 -54.35
C ASP A 115 39.36 18.58 -53.03
N ASP A 116 38.46 18.01 -52.24
CA ASP A 116 38.38 18.20 -50.80
C ASP A 116 38.15 16.81 -50.18
N GLU A 117 39.25 16.06 -49.99
CA GLU A 117 39.27 14.85 -49.18
C GLU A 117 38.93 15.21 -47.71
N GLU A 118 37.65 15.42 -47.41
CA GLU A 118 37.17 15.26 -46.04
C GLU A 118 37.30 13.78 -45.69
N GLU A 119 38.42 13.42 -45.05
CA GLU A 119 38.64 12.12 -44.39
C GLU A 119 37.37 11.71 -43.63
N GLY A 120 36.59 10.80 -44.21
CA GLY A 120 35.38 10.29 -43.59
C GLY A 120 35.74 9.56 -42.31
N GLY A 121 35.49 10.21 -41.16
CA GLY A 121 35.75 9.61 -39.84
C GLY A 121 35.10 8.24 -39.70
N ILE A 122 35.77 7.35 -38.95
CA ILE A 122 35.35 5.96 -38.74
C ILE A 122 33.93 5.93 -38.16
N LYS A 123 33.03 5.18 -38.83
CA LYS A 123 31.64 5.04 -38.40
C LYS A 123 31.54 4.04 -37.26
N ARG A 124 30.68 4.33 -36.28
CA ARG A 124 30.46 3.43 -35.14
C ARG A 124 29.00 3.05 -34.98
N PHE A 125 28.76 1.76 -34.82
CA PHE A 125 27.45 1.17 -34.58
C PHE A 125 27.44 0.47 -33.22
N ILE A 126 26.66 0.98 -32.28
CA ILE A 126 26.56 0.47 -30.92
C ILE A 126 25.16 -0.11 -30.73
N ALA A 127 25.06 -1.35 -30.27
CA ALA A 127 23.79 -1.98 -29.94
C ALA A 127 23.76 -2.35 -28.46
N VAL A 128 22.83 -1.75 -27.72
CA VAL A 128 22.49 -2.14 -26.36
C VAL A 128 21.63 -3.40 -26.45
N SER A 129 22.26 -4.53 -26.13
CA SER A 129 21.65 -5.84 -26.02
C SER A 129 21.34 -6.16 -24.55
N SER A 130 21.01 -7.41 -24.25
CA SER A 130 20.69 -7.87 -22.91
C SER A 130 21.35 -9.21 -22.59
N VAL A 131 21.69 -9.40 -21.31
CA VAL A 131 22.08 -10.69 -20.72
C VAL A 131 21.00 -11.77 -20.87
N LEU A 132 19.77 -11.43 -21.28
CA LEU A 132 18.74 -12.40 -21.67
C LEU A 132 19.18 -13.36 -22.80
N SER A 133 20.15 -12.97 -23.64
CA SER A 133 20.76 -13.88 -24.63
C SER A 133 21.58 -15.03 -23.98
N TRP A 134 21.78 -14.99 -22.67
CA TRP A 134 22.46 -15.99 -21.85
C TRP A 134 21.51 -16.85 -21.01
N SER A 135 20.19 -16.70 -21.15
CA SER A 135 19.21 -17.20 -20.18
C SER A 135 19.18 -18.73 -19.97
N LYS A 136 19.82 -19.52 -20.85
CA LYS A 136 20.00 -20.98 -20.72
C LYS A 136 21.47 -21.42 -20.62
N SER A 137 22.39 -20.48 -20.44
CA SER A 137 23.79 -20.78 -20.15
C SER A 137 23.89 -21.56 -18.83
N THR A 138 24.90 -22.41 -18.69
CA THR A 138 25.06 -23.25 -17.50
C THR A 138 25.17 -22.39 -16.24
N PRO A 139 24.51 -22.76 -15.13
CA PRO A 139 24.68 -22.06 -13.86
C PRO A 139 26.14 -22.08 -13.41
N PHE A 140 26.60 -20.99 -12.79
CA PHE A 140 27.98 -20.85 -12.30
C PHE A 140 28.39 -21.99 -11.33
N ALA A 141 27.42 -22.58 -10.61
CA ALA A 141 27.63 -23.72 -9.72
C ALA A 141 28.05 -25.02 -10.45
N ALA A 142 27.68 -25.18 -11.73
CA ALA A 142 28.03 -26.37 -12.51
C ALA A 142 29.42 -26.27 -13.19
N SER A 143 30.05 -25.09 -13.17
CA SER A 143 31.35 -24.83 -13.80
C SER A 143 32.55 -25.24 -12.94
N GLY A 144 32.34 -25.69 -11.70
CA GLY A 144 33.39 -26.14 -10.78
C GLY A 144 34.31 -25.04 -10.23
N THR A 145 34.22 -23.80 -10.73
CA THR A 145 35.13 -22.69 -10.37
C THR A 145 34.54 -21.68 -9.37
N GLY A 146 33.25 -21.75 -9.05
CA GLY A 146 32.59 -20.76 -8.17
C GLY A 146 32.55 -19.32 -8.73
N SER A 147 33.20 -19.07 -9.87
CA SER A 147 33.30 -17.79 -10.57
C SER A 147 32.08 -17.58 -11.48
N GLY A 148 31.60 -16.35 -11.55
CA GLY A 148 30.54 -15.97 -12.51
C GLY A 148 31.01 -16.05 -13.96
N HIS A 149 30.08 -15.93 -14.90
CA HIS A 149 30.38 -15.77 -16.33
C HIS A 149 31.16 -14.46 -16.54
N VAL A 150 32.09 -14.47 -17.48
CA VAL A 150 32.85 -13.27 -17.87
C VAL A 150 32.51 -12.85 -19.30
N GLU A 151 32.92 -11.63 -19.68
CA GLU A 151 32.68 -11.06 -21.01
C GLU A 151 33.14 -11.96 -22.17
N ASP A 152 34.26 -12.68 -22.00
CA ASP A 152 34.83 -13.55 -23.04
C ASP A 152 34.01 -14.81 -23.30
N ASP A 153 33.15 -15.21 -22.35
CA ASP A 153 32.29 -16.39 -22.48
C ASP A 153 31.14 -16.18 -23.49
N PHE A 154 30.98 -14.96 -24.02
CA PHE A 154 29.81 -14.64 -24.84
C PHE A 154 29.63 -15.61 -26.01
N LYS A 155 30.70 -16.11 -26.63
CA LYS A 155 30.59 -17.05 -27.76
C LYS A 155 29.92 -18.38 -27.38
N SER A 156 30.10 -18.86 -26.14
CA SER A 156 29.56 -20.14 -25.66
C SER A 156 28.15 -20.01 -25.07
N ARG A 157 27.63 -18.78 -24.89
CA ARG A 157 26.32 -18.49 -24.30
C ARG A 157 25.17 -19.21 -24.99
N ARG A 158 24.14 -19.57 -24.22
CA ARG A 158 22.92 -20.21 -24.73
C ARG A 158 21.67 -19.40 -24.37
N PRO A 159 20.87 -18.96 -25.36
CA PRO A 159 19.61 -18.27 -25.12
C PRO A 159 18.45 -19.25 -24.96
N ALA A 160 17.40 -18.83 -24.25
CA ALA A 160 16.08 -19.45 -24.39
C ALA A 160 15.52 -19.20 -25.81
N ARG A 161 14.52 -20.00 -26.22
CA ARG A 161 13.90 -19.90 -27.55
C ARG A 161 13.39 -18.47 -27.85
N ARG A 162 12.81 -17.79 -26.85
CA ARG A 162 12.33 -16.41 -26.96
C ARG A 162 13.44 -15.40 -27.31
N TYR A 163 14.68 -15.66 -26.90
CA TYR A 163 15.83 -14.77 -27.10
C TYR A 163 16.80 -15.29 -28.18
N ALA A 164 16.39 -16.26 -29.00
CA ALA A 164 17.21 -16.78 -30.09
C ALA A 164 17.45 -15.73 -31.19
N ASP A 165 16.43 -14.95 -31.52
CA ASP A 165 16.52 -13.86 -32.51
C ASP A 165 17.43 -12.73 -32.02
N LEU A 166 17.40 -12.43 -30.71
CA LEU A 166 18.34 -11.49 -30.08
C LEU A 166 19.79 -11.94 -30.29
N LYS A 167 20.12 -13.19 -29.95
CA LYS A 167 21.47 -13.73 -30.15
C LYS A 167 21.88 -13.71 -31.63
N THR A 168 20.95 -13.98 -32.53
CA THR A 168 21.18 -13.96 -33.97
C THR A 168 21.52 -12.54 -34.44
N ALA A 169 20.74 -11.54 -34.02
CA ALA A 169 21.01 -10.13 -34.34
C ALA A 169 22.34 -9.66 -33.75
N GLU A 170 22.66 -10.04 -32.50
CA GLU A 170 23.98 -9.77 -31.91
C GLU A 170 25.11 -10.33 -32.79
N THR A 171 24.98 -11.56 -33.26
CA THR A 171 26.01 -12.20 -34.09
C THR A 171 26.15 -11.51 -35.44
N GLN A 172 25.04 -11.11 -36.06
CA GLN A 172 25.04 -10.40 -37.34
C GLN A 172 25.70 -9.02 -37.22
N ILE A 173 25.38 -8.25 -36.17
CA ILE A 173 26.01 -6.95 -35.90
C ILE A 173 27.52 -7.11 -35.72
N LEU A 174 27.96 -8.10 -34.93
CA LEU A 174 29.40 -8.35 -34.74
C LEU A 174 30.11 -8.78 -36.04
N SER A 175 29.40 -9.45 -36.96
CA SER A 175 29.96 -9.87 -38.24
C SER A 175 30.07 -8.75 -39.27
N ALA A 176 29.29 -7.67 -39.11
CA ALA A 176 29.35 -6.48 -39.97
C ALA A 176 30.59 -5.61 -39.70
N HIS A 177 31.33 -5.89 -38.62
CA HIS A 177 32.55 -5.17 -38.26
C HIS A 177 33.59 -5.19 -39.37
N ARG A 178 34.03 -4.01 -39.80
CA ARG A 178 35.09 -3.82 -40.79
C ARG A 178 36.08 -2.79 -40.26
N THR A 179 37.31 -3.24 -39.97
CA THR A 179 38.36 -2.39 -39.38
C THR A 179 38.62 -1.18 -40.26
N GLY A 180 38.52 0.03 -39.69
CA GLY A 180 38.72 1.30 -40.41
C GLY A 180 37.51 1.80 -41.20
N GLU A 181 36.46 0.99 -41.38
CA GLU A 181 35.23 1.37 -42.09
C GLU A 181 34.04 1.48 -41.13
N LEU A 182 33.68 0.35 -40.49
CA LEU A 182 32.54 0.22 -39.60
C LEU A 182 32.95 -0.50 -38.33
N GLU A 183 33.05 0.26 -37.25
CA GLU A 183 33.20 -0.27 -35.90
C GLU A 183 31.85 -0.68 -35.35
N THR A 184 31.79 -1.86 -34.73
CA THR A 184 30.56 -2.40 -34.16
C THR A 184 30.82 -2.81 -32.72
N CYS A 185 29.94 -2.41 -31.81
CA CYS A 185 30.02 -2.76 -30.40
C CYS A 185 28.66 -3.25 -29.91
N ILE A 186 28.66 -4.32 -29.14
CA ILE A 186 27.48 -4.81 -28.43
C ILE A 186 27.69 -4.59 -26.96
N VAL A 187 26.70 -3.98 -26.29
CA VAL A 187 26.68 -3.86 -24.84
C VAL A 187 25.64 -4.85 -24.31
N GLY A 188 26.08 -6.00 -23.79
CA GLY A 188 25.23 -6.96 -23.09
C GLY A 188 24.84 -6.42 -21.72
N ALA A 189 23.75 -5.65 -21.65
CA ALA A 189 23.30 -5.05 -20.41
C ALA A 189 22.58 -6.06 -19.50
N GLY A 190 22.80 -5.93 -18.19
CA GLY A 190 21.95 -6.53 -17.17
C GLY A 190 20.48 -6.10 -17.30
N LEU A 191 19.63 -6.64 -16.44
CA LEU A 191 18.29 -6.13 -16.26
C LEU A 191 18.35 -4.66 -15.81
N VAL A 192 17.77 -3.77 -16.61
CA VAL A 192 17.85 -2.32 -16.42
C VAL A 192 16.85 -1.87 -15.36
N TYR A 193 17.35 -1.22 -14.32
CA TYR A 193 16.54 -0.55 -13.30
C TYR A 193 16.67 0.97 -13.33
N GLY A 194 15.59 1.64 -12.93
CA GLY A 194 15.40 3.07 -13.08
C GLY A 194 14.62 3.45 -14.35
N GLY A 195 14.01 4.64 -14.32
CA GLY A 195 13.14 5.18 -15.35
C GLY A 195 11.78 4.48 -15.45
N ALA A 196 10.93 5.01 -16.32
CA ALA A 196 9.54 4.56 -16.47
C ALA A 196 9.39 3.16 -17.08
N GLN A 197 10.44 2.62 -17.71
CA GLN A 197 10.43 1.32 -18.40
C GLN A 197 11.31 0.26 -17.72
N SER A 198 11.54 0.40 -16.40
CA SER A 198 12.30 -0.58 -15.64
C SER A 198 11.64 -1.96 -15.65
N GLN A 199 12.43 -3.03 -15.73
CA GLN A 199 11.93 -4.40 -15.56
C GLN A 199 11.48 -4.71 -14.11
N LEU A 200 11.82 -3.84 -13.15
CA LEU A 200 11.38 -3.95 -11.76
C LEU A 200 10.07 -3.18 -11.50
N GLN A 201 9.49 -2.54 -12.52
CA GLN A 201 8.29 -1.72 -12.38
C GLN A 201 7.13 -2.46 -11.71
N LEU A 202 6.94 -3.76 -12.01
CA LEU A 202 5.93 -4.60 -11.38
C LEU A 202 6.11 -4.65 -9.85
N ILE A 203 7.34 -4.85 -9.39
CA ILE A 203 7.69 -4.96 -7.96
C ILE A 203 7.45 -3.64 -7.24
N PHE A 204 7.88 -2.51 -7.83
CA PHE A 204 7.66 -1.17 -7.26
C PHE A 204 6.18 -0.81 -7.22
N ARG A 205 5.43 -1.09 -8.29
CA ARG A 205 3.99 -0.83 -8.37
C ARG A 205 3.21 -1.66 -7.35
N GLU A 206 3.52 -2.94 -7.23
CA GLU A 206 2.85 -3.83 -6.28
C GLU A 206 3.10 -3.40 -4.84
N ALA A 207 4.35 -3.06 -4.50
CA ALA A 207 4.69 -2.53 -3.19
C ALA A 207 3.96 -1.21 -2.89
N TRP A 208 3.85 -0.34 -3.90
CA TRP A 208 3.15 0.93 -3.76
C TRP A 208 1.63 0.77 -3.54
N LEU A 209 0.99 -0.15 -4.25
CA LEU A 209 -0.45 -0.39 -4.17
C LEU A 209 -0.87 -1.09 -2.87
N ASN A 210 -0.03 -1.99 -2.37
CA ASN A 210 -0.31 -2.83 -1.21
C ASN A 210 0.68 -2.59 -0.05
N PRO A 211 0.77 -1.36 0.50
CA PRO A 211 1.81 -0.99 1.45
C PRO A 211 1.75 -1.75 2.78
N ASP A 212 0.56 -2.22 3.16
CA ASP A 212 0.36 -2.93 4.44
C ASP A 212 0.44 -4.46 4.31
N LYS A 213 0.58 -4.99 3.08
CA LYS A 213 0.71 -6.44 2.83
C LYS A 213 2.18 -6.83 2.65
N ALA A 214 2.50 -8.10 2.89
CA ALA A 214 3.79 -8.65 2.50
C ALA A 214 3.89 -8.69 0.97
N LEU A 215 5.00 -8.18 0.43
CA LEU A 215 5.22 -8.07 -1.02
C LEU A 215 5.39 -9.46 -1.65
N LEU A 216 4.63 -9.74 -2.71
CA LEU A 216 4.74 -10.99 -3.44
C LEU A 216 6.06 -11.05 -4.21
N VAL A 217 6.82 -12.13 -4.01
CA VAL A 217 8.02 -12.40 -4.82
C VAL A 217 7.61 -13.04 -6.14
N PRO A 218 7.83 -12.41 -7.32
CA PRO A 218 7.38 -12.91 -8.61
C PRO A 218 8.29 -14.05 -9.12
N SER A 219 8.15 -15.24 -8.51
CA SER A 219 8.92 -16.45 -8.82
C SER A 219 8.03 -17.53 -9.43
N LEU A 220 8.40 -18.01 -10.62
CA LEU A 220 7.67 -19.05 -11.38
C LEU A 220 8.21 -20.48 -11.15
N GLY A 221 9.30 -20.64 -10.40
CA GLY A 221 9.94 -21.94 -10.17
C GLY A 221 9.15 -22.88 -9.25
N SER A 222 9.13 -24.17 -9.58
CA SER A 222 8.63 -25.25 -8.71
C SER A 222 9.57 -25.49 -7.52
N GLN A 223 9.05 -25.93 -6.37
CA GLN A 223 9.79 -26.30 -5.15
C GLN A 223 11.08 -27.13 -5.37
N ALA A 224 11.16 -27.91 -6.46
CA ALA A 224 12.33 -28.73 -6.79
C ALA A 224 13.53 -27.95 -7.37
N GLN A 225 13.38 -26.67 -7.71
CA GLN A 225 14.45 -25.85 -8.28
C GLN A 225 15.13 -24.98 -7.22
N SER A 226 16.47 -24.87 -7.28
CA SER A 226 17.29 -24.03 -6.39
C SER A 226 16.93 -22.53 -6.45
N SER A 227 16.35 -22.06 -7.56
CA SER A 227 15.80 -20.71 -7.75
C SER A 227 14.37 -20.50 -7.20
N SER A 228 13.75 -21.53 -6.62
CA SER A 228 12.42 -21.41 -6.02
C SER A 228 12.40 -20.31 -4.95
N GLN A 229 11.27 -19.61 -4.82
CA GLN A 229 11.06 -18.54 -3.84
C GLN A 229 11.94 -17.28 -4.05
N GLY A 230 12.41 -17.05 -5.28
CA GLY A 230 13.16 -15.84 -5.66
C GLY A 230 14.63 -15.83 -5.22
N ARG A 231 15.23 -17.01 -4.98
CA ARG A 231 16.66 -17.13 -4.61
C ARG A 231 17.61 -17.05 -5.80
N ASN A 232 17.09 -16.82 -7.00
CA ASN A 232 17.88 -16.62 -8.20
C ASN A 232 18.65 -15.30 -8.16
N PHE A 233 19.88 -15.31 -8.65
CA PHE A 233 20.70 -14.12 -8.82
C PHE A 233 20.26 -13.35 -10.06
N LEU A 234 19.97 -12.06 -9.87
CA LEU A 234 19.54 -11.17 -10.94
C LEU A 234 20.70 -10.31 -11.40
N PRO A 235 21.23 -10.52 -12.63
CA PRO A 235 22.21 -9.63 -13.21
C PRO A 235 21.53 -8.32 -13.62
N MET A 236 21.82 -7.22 -12.93
CA MET A 236 21.14 -5.93 -13.11
C MET A 236 22.13 -4.81 -13.43
N ILE A 237 21.63 -3.69 -13.97
CA ILE A 237 22.41 -2.46 -14.15
C ILE A 237 21.50 -1.23 -14.06
N SER A 238 22.02 -0.14 -13.48
CA SER A 238 21.30 1.12 -13.46
C SER A 238 21.20 1.71 -14.87
N LEU A 239 20.03 2.25 -15.19
CA LEU A 239 19.79 3.04 -16.41
C LEU A 239 20.82 4.16 -16.58
N TYR A 240 21.16 4.86 -15.50
CA TYR A 240 22.06 6.01 -15.51
C TYR A 240 23.50 5.60 -15.83
N ASP A 241 23.97 4.51 -15.24
CA ASP A 241 25.30 3.96 -15.50
C ASP A 241 25.41 3.32 -16.89
N LEU A 242 24.34 2.67 -17.36
CA LEU A 242 24.27 2.15 -18.71
C LEU A 242 24.30 3.28 -19.74
N ALA A 243 23.55 4.37 -19.52
CA ALA A 243 23.58 5.55 -20.37
C ALA A 243 24.98 6.19 -20.40
N LEU A 244 25.65 6.28 -19.24
CA LEU A 244 27.01 6.79 -19.13
C LEU A 244 28.01 5.92 -19.91
N LEU A 245 27.96 4.60 -19.74
CA LEU A 245 28.84 3.66 -20.46
C LEU A 245 28.64 3.76 -21.97
N VAL A 246 27.40 3.72 -22.44
CA VAL A 246 27.08 3.79 -23.88
C VAL A 246 27.52 5.13 -24.47
N PHE A 247 27.34 6.23 -23.73
CA PHE A 247 27.86 7.54 -24.10
C PHE A 247 29.40 7.52 -24.22
N ARG A 248 30.12 6.99 -23.22
CA ARG A 248 31.59 6.93 -23.25
C ARG A 248 32.11 6.08 -24.42
N VAL A 249 31.45 4.97 -24.73
CA VAL A 249 31.78 4.15 -25.90
C VAL A 249 31.50 4.91 -27.21
N ALA A 250 30.41 5.67 -27.28
CA ALA A 250 30.06 6.49 -28.44
C ALA A 250 31.07 7.63 -28.66
N ALA A 251 31.42 8.35 -27.60
CA ALA A 251 32.33 9.49 -27.62
C ALA A 251 33.81 9.12 -27.66
N SER A 252 34.15 7.83 -27.51
CA SER A 252 35.54 7.37 -27.54
C SER A 252 36.20 7.66 -28.90
N PRO A 253 37.39 8.26 -28.94
CA PRO A 253 38.11 8.47 -30.20
C PRO A 253 38.66 7.15 -30.77
N SER A 254 38.99 6.17 -29.92
CA SER A 254 39.51 4.87 -30.33
C SER A 254 38.45 3.76 -30.27
N PRO A 255 38.55 2.72 -31.12
CA PRO A 255 37.67 1.56 -31.07
C PRO A 255 37.74 0.84 -29.72
N PRO A 256 36.64 0.21 -29.28
CA PRO A 256 36.68 -0.75 -28.20
C PRO A 256 37.60 -1.94 -28.51
N THR A 257 38.46 -2.28 -27.55
CA THR A 257 39.36 -3.44 -27.64
C THR A 257 38.58 -4.74 -27.79
N LYS A 258 37.47 -4.87 -27.06
CA LYS A 258 36.50 -5.95 -27.19
C LYS A 258 35.20 -5.43 -27.82
N LYS A 259 34.65 -6.25 -28.72
CA LYS A 259 33.44 -5.91 -29.49
C LYS A 259 32.14 -6.21 -28.73
N TYR A 260 32.20 -7.04 -27.69
CA TYR A 260 31.06 -7.37 -26.84
C TYR A 260 31.43 -6.95 -25.41
N LEU A 261 30.81 -5.90 -24.90
CA LEU A 261 30.99 -5.38 -23.55
C LEU A 261 29.88 -5.94 -22.67
N LEU A 262 30.22 -6.42 -21.47
CA LEU A 262 29.24 -6.86 -20.49
C LEU A 262 29.03 -5.76 -19.45
N ALA A 263 27.77 -5.37 -19.23
CA ALA A 263 27.44 -4.26 -18.34
C ALA A 263 26.45 -4.70 -17.25
N VAL A 264 26.99 -5.09 -16.10
CA VAL A 264 26.25 -5.56 -14.91
C VAL A 264 26.89 -4.92 -13.69
N ASP A 265 26.08 -4.46 -12.73
CA ASP A 265 26.58 -3.86 -11.50
C ASP A 265 27.28 -4.87 -10.59
N LYS A 266 28.19 -4.39 -9.74
CA LYS A 266 29.03 -5.24 -8.89
C LYS A 266 28.19 -6.07 -7.90
N PRO A 267 27.14 -5.53 -7.24
CA PRO A 267 26.35 -6.29 -6.27
C PRO A 267 25.44 -7.36 -6.86
N SER A 268 25.08 -7.27 -8.14
CA SER A 268 24.26 -8.28 -8.81
C SER A 268 24.86 -9.69 -8.73
N GLY A 269 26.18 -9.81 -8.53
CA GLY A 269 26.84 -11.10 -8.36
C GLY A 269 26.42 -11.86 -7.10
N TYR A 270 25.77 -11.19 -6.13
CA TYR A 270 25.30 -11.78 -4.88
C TYR A 270 23.90 -11.28 -4.44
N THR A 271 23.22 -10.50 -5.27
CA THR A 271 21.86 -9.99 -4.98
C THR A 271 20.81 -10.91 -5.60
N THR A 272 19.85 -11.40 -4.80
CA THR A 272 18.75 -12.23 -5.30
C THR A 272 17.48 -11.43 -5.61
N LEU A 273 16.56 -12.00 -6.39
CA LEU A 273 15.23 -11.42 -6.60
C LEU A 273 14.51 -11.16 -5.26
N ARG A 274 14.65 -12.08 -4.30
CA ARG A 274 14.07 -11.93 -2.96
C ARG A 274 14.65 -10.75 -2.20
N ASP A 275 15.96 -10.51 -2.30
CA ASP A 275 16.60 -9.36 -1.66
C ASP A 275 16.10 -8.04 -2.26
N VAL A 276 15.92 -8.00 -3.59
CA VAL A 276 15.31 -6.86 -4.28
C VAL A 276 13.89 -6.60 -3.76
N CYS A 277 13.04 -7.64 -3.71
CA CYS A 277 11.68 -7.52 -3.20
C CYS A 277 11.66 -7.06 -1.73
N ARG A 278 12.53 -7.61 -0.88
CA ARG A 278 12.63 -7.21 0.52
C ARG A 278 13.03 -5.74 0.65
N GLY A 279 14.10 -5.33 -0.03
CA GLY A 279 14.54 -3.93 -0.01
C GLY A 279 13.45 -2.96 -0.45
N VAL A 280 12.78 -3.26 -1.57
CA VAL A 280 11.64 -2.46 -2.06
C VAL A 280 10.51 -2.44 -1.01
N SER A 281 10.17 -3.58 -0.43
CA SER A 281 9.15 -3.68 0.62
C SER A 281 9.50 -2.83 1.85
N THR A 282 10.77 -2.74 2.25
CA THR A 282 11.19 -1.93 3.42
C THR A 282 10.93 -0.44 3.23
N LEU A 283 11.06 0.09 2.00
CA LEU A 283 10.80 1.50 1.73
C LEU A 283 9.35 1.77 1.32
N LEU A 284 8.79 0.91 0.46
CA LEU A 284 7.50 1.15 -0.18
C LEU A 284 6.30 0.45 0.47
N ALA A 285 6.53 -0.57 1.30
CA ALA A 285 5.48 -1.40 1.88
C ALA A 285 5.80 -1.82 3.34
N SER A 286 5.48 -3.07 3.69
CA SER A 286 5.54 -3.58 5.06
C SER A 286 6.93 -4.04 5.52
N GLY A 287 7.93 -4.06 4.63
CA GLY A 287 9.22 -4.73 4.82
C GLY A 287 9.15 -6.26 4.64
N CYS A 288 7.98 -6.86 4.76
CA CYS A 288 7.82 -8.31 4.62
C CYS A 288 7.69 -8.72 3.15
N VAL A 289 8.07 -9.97 2.87
CA VAL A 289 7.90 -10.63 1.57
C VAL A 289 7.19 -11.97 1.74
N ARG A 290 6.34 -12.34 0.78
CA ARG A 290 5.62 -13.61 0.75
C ARG A 290 5.90 -14.36 -0.54
N ASN A 291 5.93 -15.69 -0.45
CA ASN A 291 5.96 -16.55 -1.62
C ASN A 291 4.55 -16.77 -2.17
N ARG A 292 4.46 -17.19 -3.43
CA ARG A 292 3.21 -17.67 -4.06
C ARG A 292 2.57 -18.83 -3.27
N GLU A 293 3.37 -19.66 -2.61
CA GLU A 293 2.91 -20.90 -1.98
C GLU A 293 2.59 -20.76 -0.47
N ASP A 294 2.97 -19.65 0.17
CA ASP A 294 2.78 -19.46 1.62
C ASP A 294 1.30 -19.21 2.00
N SER A 295 0.42 -18.98 1.03
CA SER A 295 -1.01 -18.79 1.22
C SER A 295 -1.74 -20.14 1.32
N ALA A 296 -1.64 -20.81 2.46
CA ALA A 296 -2.23 -22.12 2.71
C ALA A 296 -3.79 -22.16 2.72
N GLN A 297 -4.50 -21.08 2.37
CA GLN A 297 -5.96 -21.03 2.26
C GLN A 297 -6.35 -20.07 1.13
N MET A 298 -7.22 -20.55 0.22
CA MET A 298 -7.66 -19.94 -1.05
C MET A 298 -6.65 -20.09 -2.19
N SER A 299 -7.04 -20.82 -3.24
CA SER A 299 -6.38 -20.81 -4.55
C SER A 299 -6.27 -19.36 -5.02
N ASP A 300 -5.06 -18.81 -4.99
CA ASP A 300 -4.84 -17.37 -5.06
C ASP A 300 -4.95 -16.89 -6.52
N ALA A 301 -6.19 -16.69 -6.97
CA ALA A 301 -6.47 -16.06 -8.26
C ALA A 301 -5.81 -14.68 -8.39
N GLU A 302 -5.42 -14.02 -7.28
CA GLU A 302 -4.71 -12.72 -7.26
C GLU A 302 -3.23 -12.88 -7.62
N ALA A 303 -2.51 -13.82 -6.98
CA ALA A 303 -1.12 -14.13 -7.35
C ALA A 303 -1.04 -14.74 -8.76
N ASP A 304 -2.01 -15.58 -9.14
CA ASP A 304 -2.07 -16.11 -10.50
C ASP A 304 -2.44 -15.01 -11.51
N ALA A 305 -3.35 -14.08 -11.18
CA ALA A 305 -3.70 -12.92 -12.01
C ALA A 305 -2.50 -11.99 -12.27
N LEU A 306 -1.68 -11.76 -11.25
CA LEU A 306 -0.44 -10.97 -11.33
C LEU A 306 0.68 -11.67 -12.14
N LEU A 307 0.44 -12.92 -12.55
CA LEU A 307 1.38 -13.70 -13.35
C LEU A 307 0.78 -14.08 -14.72
N LEU A 308 -0.40 -13.54 -15.08
CA LEU A 308 -1.05 -13.78 -16.37
C LEU A 308 -0.32 -13.07 -17.53
N ASP A 309 -0.67 -13.49 -18.75
CA ASP A 309 0.04 -13.25 -20.02
C ASP A 309 0.51 -11.80 -20.30
N GLU A 310 -0.18 -10.74 -19.84
CA GLU A 310 0.26 -9.35 -20.02
C GLU A 310 1.48 -8.99 -19.13
N GLU A 311 1.62 -9.64 -17.98
CA GLU A 311 2.72 -9.45 -17.03
C GLU A 311 3.84 -10.49 -17.24
N GLU A 312 3.63 -11.50 -18.10
CA GLU A 312 4.65 -12.50 -18.48
C GLU A 312 5.92 -11.83 -19.05
N GLU A 313 5.77 -10.73 -19.80
CA GLU A 313 6.90 -9.94 -20.33
C GLU A 313 7.77 -9.31 -19.23
N LEU A 314 7.15 -8.91 -18.12
CA LEU A 314 7.86 -8.31 -16.98
C LEU A 314 8.37 -9.39 -16.02
N VAL A 315 7.66 -10.50 -15.87
CA VAL A 315 8.01 -11.58 -14.93
C VAL A 315 9.07 -12.53 -15.50
N THR A 316 9.03 -12.83 -16.80
CA THR A 316 9.97 -13.80 -17.42
C THR A 316 11.44 -13.40 -17.23
N PRO A 317 11.85 -12.14 -17.46
CA PRO A 317 13.24 -11.70 -17.20
C PRO A 317 13.66 -11.88 -15.73
N LEU A 318 12.73 -11.77 -14.78
CA LEU A 318 13.00 -11.94 -13.34
C LEU A 318 13.28 -13.39 -12.94
N GLN A 319 13.13 -14.36 -13.86
CA GLN A 319 13.46 -15.77 -13.60
C GLN A 319 14.92 -16.11 -13.94
N LEU A 320 15.72 -15.14 -14.39
CA LEU A 320 17.15 -15.34 -14.64
C LEU A 320 17.88 -15.78 -13.38
N ASN A 321 18.73 -16.79 -13.48
CA ASN A 321 19.66 -17.18 -12.42
C ASN A 321 21.08 -17.22 -12.99
N LEU A 322 21.67 -16.05 -13.15
CA LEU A 322 22.99 -15.87 -13.73
C LEU A 322 23.83 -14.98 -12.84
N ARG A 323 25.11 -15.33 -12.71
CA ARG A 323 26.11 -14.53 -12.02
C ARG A 323 27.16 -14.13 -13.05
N PHE A 324 27.49 -12.85 -13.09
CA PHE A 324 28.56 -12.32 -13.91
C PHE A 324 29.66 -11.74 -13.04
N ASP A 325 30.90 -11.86 -13.49
CA ASP A 325 32.05 -11.17 -12.92
C ASP A 325 32.54 -10.10 -13.92
N THR A 326 32.38 -8.84 -13.53
CA THR A 326 32.74 -7.66 -14.32
C THR A 326 33.99 -6.96 -13.80
N SER A 327 34.66 -7.50 -12.78
CA SER A 327 35.84 -6.89 -12.13
C SER A 327 37.00 -6.59 -13.10
N THR A 328 37.17 -7.43 -14.13
CA THR A 328 38.17 -7.28 -15.20
C THR A 328 37.53 -6.94 -16.55
N GLY A 329 36.26 -6.53 -16.54
CA GLY A 329 35.48 -6.23 -17.74
C GLY A 329 35.99 -5.01 -18.49
N SER A 330 35.83 -5.02 -19.82
CA SER A 330 36.36 -3.96 -20.69
C SER A 330 35.73 -2.59 -20.43
N MET A 331 34.55 -2.55 -19.81
CA MET A 331 33.83 -1.32 -19.43
C MET A 331 34.65 -0.38 -18.54
N HIS A 332 35.56 -0.92 -17.72
CA HIS A 332 36.45 -0.14 -16.85
C HIS A 332 37.51 0.67 -17.63
N THR A 333 37.69 0.39 -18.93
CA THR A 333 38.54 1.20 -19.82
C THR A 333 37.85 2.50 -20.23
N PHE A 334 36.52 2.55 -20.16
CA PHE A 334 35.71 3.68 -20.66
C PHE A 334 35.16 4.58 -19.55
N VAL A 335 34.87 4.00 -18.39
CA VAL A 335 34.28 4.71 -17.26
C VAL A 335 35.16 4.49 -16.04
N ALA A 336 35.72 5.58 -15.53
CA ALA A 336 36.57 5.53 -14.35
C ALA A 336 35.75 5.16 -13.09
N PRO A 337 36.37 4.54 -12.06
CA PRO A 337 35.69 4.11 -10.84
C PRO A 337 34.85 5.20 -10.16
N GLU A 338 35.29 6.46 -10.23
CA GLU A 338 34.67 7.62 -9.58
C GLU A 338 33.48 8.18 -10.37
N GLU A 339 33.36 7.86 -11.66
CA GLU A 339 32.28 8.35 -12.52
C GLU A 339 31.02 7.49 -12.45
N TRP A 340 31.16 6.24 -12.02
CA TRP A 340 30.03 5.35 -11.82
C TRP A 340 29.13 5.87 -10.69
N ARG A 341 27.84 6.05 -11.00
CA ARG A 341 26.85 6.53 -10.02
C ARG A 341 26.37 5.40 -9.11
N HIS A 342 26.05 4.24 -9.69
CA HIS A 342 25.38 3.15 -8.97
C HIS A 342 26.14 1.82 -9.03
N TYR A 343 27.04 1.59 -10.00
CA TYR A 343 27.75 0.34 -10.25
C TYR A 343 28.28 -0.36 -8.99
N SER A 344 28.92 0.39 -8.09
CA SER A 344 29.58 -0.13 -6.89
C SER A 344 28.60 -0.63 -5.82
N ARG A 345 27.44 0.03 -5.69
CA ARG A 345 26.43 -0.19 -4.63
C ARG A 345 25.11 -0.78 -5.15
N GLY A 346 24.95 -0.84 -6.46
CA GLY A 346 23.80 -1.40 -7.16
C GLY A 346 22.49 -0.70 -6.82
N LEU A 347 21.38 -1.41 -7.07
CA LEU A 347 20.03 -0.97 -6.72
C LEU A 347 19.85 -0.79 -5.21
N LEU A 348 20.16 -1.82 -4.42
CA LEU A 348 19.85 -1.85 -2.99
C LEU A 348 20.61 -0.77 -2.20
N GLY A 349 21.88 -0.51 -2.54
CA GLY A 349 22.66 0.54 -1.86
C GLY A 349 22.25 1.97 -2.25
N ASN A 350 21.42 2.14 -3.28
CA ASN A 350 20.90 3.43 -3.76
C ASN A 350 19.37 3.44 -3.82
N LEU A 351 18.69 2.57 -3.06
CA LEU A 351 17.28 2.28 -3.27
C LEU A 351 16.37 3.50 -3.09
N ALA A 352 16.69 4.39 -2.15
CA ALA A 352 15.93 5.64 -1.94
C ALA A 352 15.88 6.49 -3.21
N PHE A 353 17.02 6.65 -3.89
CA PHE A 353 17.09 7.36 -5.17
C PHE A 353 16.20 6.69 -6.23
N PHE A 354 16.18 5.35 -6.30
CA PHE A 354 15.35 4.64 -7.27
C PHE A 354 13.86 4.63 -6.94
N VAL A 355 13.50 4.74 -5.66
CA VAL A 355 12.12 5.00 -5.25
C VAL A 355 11.68 6.38 -5.72
N ASP A 356 12.51 7.40 -5.50
CA ASP A 356 12.21 8.75 -5.98
C ASP A 356 12.14 8.78 -7.51
N ASP A 357 13.10 8.17 -8.20
CA ASP A 357 13.12 8.03 -9.66
C ASP A 357 11.85 7.35 -10.19
N PHE A 358 11.37 6.29 -9.52
CA PHE A 358 10.10 5.65 -9.85
C PHE A 358 8.89 6.58 -9.66
N VAL A 359 8.83 7.32 -8.54
CA VAL A 359 7.79 8.32 -8.26
C VAL A 359 7.74 9.39 -9.35
N HIS A 360 8.90 9.94 -9.72
CA HIS A 360 9.01 10.95 -10.78
C HIS A 360 8.65 10.36 -12.15
N ALA A 361 9.16 9.16 -12.48
CA ALA A 361 8.95 8.53 -13.78
C ALA A 361 7.48 8.13 -14.02
N MET A 362 6.76 7.75 -12.96
CA MET A 362 5.33 7.41 -13.00
C MET A 362 4.42 8.63 -12.80
N ASP A 363 5.01 9.82 -12.58
CA ASP A 363 4.31 11.07 -12.26
C ASP A 363 3.38 10.92 -11.05
N LEU A 364 3.86 10.24 -10.01
CA LEU A 364 3.11 10.04 -8.78
C LEU A 364 3.22 11.30 -7.91
N ARG A 365 2.09 11.92 -7.64
CA ARG A 365 1.93 13.13 -6.82
C ARG A 365 1.00 12.80 -5.67
N PRO A 366 1.51 12.21 -4.58
CA PRO A 366 0.70 11.83 -3.44
C PRO A 366 0.17 13.06 -2.72
N LEU A 367 -1.14 13.07 -2.48
CA LEU A 367 -1.83 14.19 -1.86
C LEU A 367 -1.84 14.04 -0.35
N ARG A 368 -1.23 14.98 0.36
CA ARG A 368 -1.20 15.05 1.83
C ARG A 368 -2.01 16.25 2.27
N THR A 369 -3.21 16.01 2.77
CA THR A 369 -4.18 17.06 3.12
C THR A 369 -4.49 17.02 4.61
N LEU A 370 -4.44 18.18 5.24
CA LEU A 370 -4.95 18.40 6.59
C LEU A 370 -6.21 19.25 6.51
N ILE A 371 -7.30 18.81 7.14
CA ILE A 371 -8.57 19.56 7.16
C ILE A 371 -8.82 20.11 8.56
N LEU A 372 -8.84 21.44 8.65
CA LEU A 372 -9.06 22.21 9.87
C LEU A 372 -10.36 23.01 9.78
N GLY A 373 -10.84 23.50 10.93
CA GLY A 373 -12.07 24.28 11.01
C GLY A 373 -12.83 24.06 12.32
N ALA A 374 -13.82 24.90 12.59
CA ALA A 374 -14.65 24.84 13.79
C ALA A 374 -15.44 23.52 13.91
N PRO A 375 -15.83 23.09 15.13
CA PRO A 375 -16.74 21.96 15.33
C PRO A 375 -18.00 22.10 14.48
N GLN A 376 -18.55 20.97 13.98
CA GLN A 376 -19.73 20.92 13.10
C GLN A 376 -19.62 21.62 11.72
N ALA A 377 -18.47 22.19 11.34
CA ALA A 377 -18.26 22.82 10.03
C ALA A 377 -18.26 21.87 8.80
N GLY A 378 -18.57 20.57 8.97
CA GLY A 378 -18.61 19.60 7.87
C GLY A 378 -17.25 18.96 7.48
N LYS A 379 -16.18 19.17 8.25
CA LYS A 379 -14.82 18.66 7.97
C LYS A 379 -14.77 17.16 7.67
N THR A 380 -15.38 16.33 8.53
CA THR A 380 -15.37 14.87 8.35
C THR A 380 -16.08 14.43 7.07
N LEU A 381 -17.12 15.15 6.65
CA LEU A 381 -17.79 14.88 5.37
C LEU A 381 -16.85 15.15 4.19
N LEU A 382 -16.12 16.26 4.25
CA LEU A 382 -15.10 16.61 3.25
C LEU A 382 -13.94 15.62 3.24
N SER A 383 -13.40 15.29 4.42
CA SER A 383 -12.30 14.33 4.59
C SER A 383 -12.66 13.00 3.93
N ARG A 384 -13.88 12.49 4.18
CA ARG A 384 -14.38 11.25 3.56
C ARG A 384 -14.62 11.37 2.05
N ARG A 385 -15.08 12.52 1.57
CA ARG A 385 -15.26 12.78 0.13
C ARG A 385 -13.90 12.74 -0.59
N LEU A 386 -12.89 13.46 -0.08
CA LEU A 386 -11.55 13.49 -0.67
C LEU A 386 -10.88 12.10 -0.66
N VAL A 387 -11.02 11.37 0.44
CA VAL A 387 -10.53 9.98 0.56
C VAL A 387 -11.12 9.09 -0.52
N ARG A 388 -12.43 9.20 -0.79
CA ARG A 388 -13.10 8.41 -1.82
C ARG A 388 -12.71 8.85 -3.23
N ASP A 389 -12.69 10.16 -3.48
CA ASP A 389 -12.49 10.71 -4.83
C ASP A 389 -11.02 10.55 -5.28
N TYR A 390 -10.06 10.61 -4.35
CA TYR A 390 -8.61 10.47 -4.62
C TYR A 390 -7.99 9.14 -4.15
N TYR A 391 -8.76 8.22 -3.55
CA TYR A 391 -8.31 6.92 -3.05
C TYR A 391 -7.16 7.02 -2.02
N LEU A 392 -7.31 7.92 -1.05
CA LEU A 392 -6.30 8.21 -0.03
C LEU A 392 -6.62 7.54 1.31
N PRO A 393 -5.62 7.21 2.13
CA PRO A 393 -5.83 6.82 3.52
C PRO A 393 -6.57 7.90 4.32
N TYR A 394 -7.68 7.50 4.98
CA TYR A 394 -8.38 8.36 5.95
C TYR A 394 -7.73 8.24 7.32
N LEU A 395 -7.17 9.36 7.81
CA LEU A 395 -6.50 9.42 9.09
C LEU A 395 -7.31 10.21 10.11
N SER A 396 -7.55 9.59 11.25
CA SER A 396 -8.05 10.17 12.49
C SER A 396 -7.39 9.42 13.64
N PRO A 397 -7.32 9.96 14.86
CA PRO A 397 -6.76 9.22 16.00
C PRO A 397 -7.53 7.94 16.27
N ALA A 398 -8.85 7.96 16.05
CA ALA A 398 -9.70 6.79 16.18
C ALA A 398 -9.34 5.69 15.16
N THR A 399 -9.11 6.06 13.89
CA THR A 399 -8.71 5.08 12.88
C THR A 399 -7.28 4.58 13.09
N ALA A 400 -6.35 5.44 13.50
CA ALA A 400 -4.99 5.03 13.83
C ALA A 400 -4.94 4.08 15.05
N LEU A 401 -5.71 4.37 16.10
CA LEU A 401 -5.80 3.53 17.29
C LEU A 401 -6.43 2.16 16.97
N SER A 402 -7.49 2.16 16.15
CA SER A 402 -8.14 0.92 15.71
C SER A 402 -7.19 0.05 14.89
N GLU A 403 -6.39 0.67 14.02
CA GLU A 403 -5.42 -0.03 13.18
C GLU A 403 -4.26 -0.62 14.01
N LEU A 404 -3.76 0.12 15.00
CA LEU A 404 -2.69 -0.34 15.88
C LEU A 404 -3.05 -1.68 16.56
N PHE A 405 -4.30 -1.85 16.96
CA PHE A 405 -4.82 -3.04 17.65
C PHE A 405 -5.55 -4.04 16.74
N ALA A 406 -5.58 -3.82 15.41
CA ALA A 406 -6.29 -4.71 14.50
C ALA A 406 -5.68 -6.14 14.46
N PRO A 407 -6.49 -7.20 14.70
CA PRO A 407 -6.03 -8.58 14.66
C PRO A 407 -5.78 -8.99 13.19
N GLY A 408 -4.51 -9.11 12.81
CA GLY A 408 -4.10 -9.46 11.44
C GLY A 408 -2.89 -8.68 10.92
N SER A 409 -2.51 -7.59 11.60
CA SER A 409 -1.30 -6.82 11.26
C SER A 409 0.02 -7.48 11.72
N ASP A 410 -0.09 -8.67 12.32
CA ASP A 410 1.02 -9.54 12.73
C ASP A 410 0.85 -10.90 12.04
N SER A 411 0.91 -10.96 10.71
CA SER A 411 0.90 -12.23 10.01
C SER A 411 2.19 -13.00 10.30
N LYS A 412 2.11 -13.96 11.23
CA LYS A 412 2.89 -15.21 11.34
C LYS A 412 4.34 -15.11 10.83
N GLN A 413 5.26 -14.76 11.72
CA GLN A 413 6.67 -15.10 11.54
C GLN A 413 6.78 -16.64 11.45
N PRO A 414 7.39 -17.20 10.38
CA PRO A 414 7.92 -18.55 10.50
C PRO A 414 9.13 -18.47 11.43
N THR A 415 8.97 -18.99 12.65
CA THR A 415 10.09 -19.31 13.54
C THR A 415 11.06 -20.21 12.77
N LEU A 416 12.20 -19.66 12.37
CA LEU A 416 13.31 -20.46 11.86
C LEU A 416 13.79 -21.37 13.00
N HIS A 417 13.69 -22.67 12.77
CA HIS A 417 14.23 -23.71 13.62
C HIS A 417 15.69 -23.42 13.95
N ASN A 418 16.01 -23.38 15.25
CA ASN A 418 17.35 -23.64 15.75
C ASN A 418 17.78 -25.03 15.28
N SER A 419 18.59 -25.12 14.23
CA SER A 419 19.46 -26.26 14.01
C SER A 419 20.83 -25.94 14.58
N SER A 420 21.04 -26.47 15.78
CA SER A 420 22.31 -26.60 16.49
C SER A 420 23.45 -27.12 15.61
N GLN A 421 24.63 -26.52 15.80
CA GLN A 421 25.98 -27.09 15.76
C GLN A 421 26.16 -28.46 15.08
N ALA A 422 26.90 -28.47 13.97
CA ALA A 422 28.14 -29.27 13.85
C ALA A 422 28.95 -28.82 12.62
N ASP A 423 30.27 -28.83 12.80
CA ASP A 423 31.34 -28.84 11.80
C ASP A 423 31.83 -27.49 11.23
N LEU A 424 32.60 -26.82 12.09
CA LEU A 424 33.78 -26.03 11.70
C LEU A 424 34.90 -26.99 11.27
N GLU A 425 35.50 -26.78 10.10
CA GLU A 425 36.96 -26.80 9.96
C GLU A 425 37.42 -25.63 9.08
N SER A 426 38.47 -25.00 9.59
CA SER A 426 39.11 -23.72 9.26
C SER A 426 39.93 -23.71 7.97
N ASP A 427 40.00 -22.56 7.29
CA ASP A 427 41.30 -21.94 6.97
C ASP A 427 41.18 -20.43 6.73
N ASP A 428 42.24 -19.73 7.14
CA ASP A 428 42.38 -18.29 7.34
C ASP A 428 42.38 -17.44 6.06
N GLY A 429 41.83 -16.23 6.16
CA GLY A 429 41.92 -15.22 5.11
C GLY A 429 41.30 -13.88 5.52
N GLN A 430 42.08 -13.04 6.17
CA GLN A 430 41.76 -11.67 6.55
C GLN A 430 41.21 -10.84 5.38
N HIS A 431 39.98 -10.35 5.49
CA HIS A 431 39.58 -9.07 4.90
C HIS A 431 38.49 -8.43 5.77
N ALA A 432 38.93 -7.41 6.51
CA ALA A 432 38.09 -6.52 7.29
C ALA A 432 37.27 -5.58 6.39
N ASP A 433 36.05 -5.32 6.87
CA ASP A 433 35.26 -4.09 6.74
C ASP A 433 34.94 -3.52 5.34
N VAL A 434 33.66 -3.60 4.97
CA VAL A 434 32.69 -2.48 4.93
C VAL A 434 31.39 -3.06 4.34
N VAL A 435 30.52 -3.60 5.21
CA VAL A 435 29.11 -3.84 4.90
C VAL A 435 28.33 -2.89 5.79
N GLY A 436 27.69 -1.89 5.18
CA GLY A 436 26.80 -0.97 5.88
C GLY A 436 25.65 -1.74 6.50
N THR A 437 25.66 -1.83 7.82
CA THR A 437 24.75 -2.59 8.69
C THR A 437 23.34 -2.03 8.79
N ASN A 438 22.96 -1.01 8.01
CA ASN A 438 21.67 -0.32 8.21
C ASN A 438 20.42 -1.07 7.68
N SER A 439 20.56 -2.26 7.09
CA SER A 439 19.44 -2.95 6.42
C SER A 439 18.69 -3.97 7.29
N LEU A 440 19.32 -4.54 8.31
CA LEU A 440 18.64 -5.47 9.24
C LEU A 440 18.00 -4.74 10.43
N ASP A 441 18.44 -3.51 10.69
CA ASP A 441 18.00 -2.75 11.85
C ASP A 441 16.60 -2.15 11.66
N ASN A 442 16.21 -1.73 10.45
CA ASN A 442 14.93 -1.01 10.23
C ASN A 442 13.67 -1.90 10.34
N GLU A 443 13.71 -3.18 9.94
CA GLU A 443 12.56 -4.10 10.03
C GLU A 443 12.26 -4.51 11.47
N ALA A 444 13.31 -4.84 12.23
CA ALA A 444 13.20 -5.09 13.66
C ALA A 444 12.80 -3.82 14.42
N PHE A 445 13.27 -2.65 13.99
CA PHE A 445 12.95 -1.36 14.61
C PHE A 445 11.47 -0.99 14.47
N ASN A 446 10.86 -1.05 13.27
CA ASN A 446 9.45 -0.70 13.09
C ASN A 446 8.48 -1.67 13.78
N ALA A 447 8.76 -2.98 13.74
CA ALA A 447 7.96 -3.97 14.45
C ALA A 447 8.12 -3.83 15.98
N SER A 448 9.33 -3.54 16.46
CA SER A 448 9.60 -3.26 17.87
C SER A 448 8.95 -1.95 18.33
N GLU A 449 8.97 -0.90 17.51
CA GLU A 449 8.33 0.39 17.80
C GLU A 449 6.80 0.25 17.86
N LYS A 450 6.20 -0.47 16.90
CA LYS A 450 4.77 -0.78 16.91
C LYS A 450 4.37 -1.59 18.16
N GLN A 451 5.17 -2.59 18.55
CA GLN A 451 4.88 -3.36 19.75
C GLN A 451 5.03 -2.53 21.03
N LYS A 452 6.09 -1.72 21.15
CA LYS A 452 6.27 -0.78 22.27
C LYS A 452 5.08 0.18 22.38
N LEU A 453 4.63 0.72 21.25
CA LEU A 453 3.47 1.62 21.21
C LEU A 453 2.18 0.90 21.59
N ARG A 454 2.00 -0.38 21.20
CA ARG A 454 0.85 -1.18 21.67
C ARG A 454 0.90 -1.38 23.18
N ASP A 455 2.06 -1.71 23.72
CA ASP A 455 2.23 -1.93 25.15
C ASP A 455 1.94 -0.64 25.94
N GLU A 456 2.40 0.52 25.45
CA GLU A 456 2.12 1.85 26.00
C GLU A 456 0.62 2.19 25.94
N LEU A 457 -0.03 1.93 24.80
CA LEU A 457 -1.42 2.30 24.57
C LEU A 457 -2.44 1.22 24.97
N GLN A 458 -2.00 0.12 25.56
CA GLN A 458 -2.84 -1.06 25.87
C GLN A 458 -4.03 -0.71 26.77
N GLN A 459 -3.87 0.28 27.66
CA GLN A 459 -4.94 0.75 28.56
C GLN A 459 -6.09 1.43 27.81
N TRP A 460 -5.83 1.98 26.64
CA TRP A 460 -6.80 2.62 25.75
C TRP A 460 -7.14 1.73 24.53
N ALA A 461 -6.76 0.45 24.57
CA ALA A 461 -7.07 -0.48 23.50
C ALA A 461 -8.59 -0.59 23.31
N PRO A 462 -9.09 -0.63 22.06
CA PRO A 462 -10.50 -0.91 21.81
C PRO A 462 -10.87 -2.25 22.42
N SER A 463 -11.67 -2.26 23.49
CA SER A 463 -12.31 -3.49 23.97
C SER A 463 -13.11 -4.04 22.79
N GLY A 464 -13.10 -5.35 22.53
CA GLY A 464 -13.62 -5.98 21.29
C GLY A 464 -15.07 -5.69 20.85
N SER A 465 -15.75 -4.73 21.47
CA SER A 465 -16.95 -4.08 20.94
C SER A 465 -16.60 -3.08 19.81
N THR A 466 -17.16 -3.29 18.64
CA THR A 466 -17.05 -2.45 17.43
C THR A 466 -17.84 -1.12 17.53
N LYS A 467 -18.18 -0.64 18.72
CA LYS A 467 -18.95 0.60 18.87
C LYS A 467 -18.04 1.82 18.69
N SER A 468 -18.29 2.61 17.64
CA SER A 468 -17.60 3.88 17.34
C SER A 468 -17.56 4.87 18.52
N SER A 469 -18.50 4.76 19.46
CA SER A 469 -18.56 5.53 20.72
C SER A 469 -17.36 5.26 21.62
N ALA A 470 -17.08 3.97 21.87
CA ALA A 470 -16.05 3.53 22.81
C ALA A 470 -14.63 3.90 22.33
N ILE A 471 -14.40 3.92 21.02
CA ILE A 471 -13.11 4.26 20.42
C ILE A 471 -12.87 5.78 20.49
N SER A 472 -13.89 6.57 20.16
CA SER A 472 -13.83 8.03 20.37
C SER A 472 -13.54 8.33 21.85
N SER A 473 -14.17 7.53 22.73
CA SER A 473 -14.02 7.54 24.18
C SER A 473 -12.58 7.38 24.61
N ALA A 474 -11.97 6.25 24.24
CA ALA A 474 -10.57 6.00 24.48
C ALA A 474 -9.68 7.14 23.96
N VAL A 475 -9.89 7.59 22.72
CA VAL A 475 -9.12 8.68 22.08
C VAL A 475 -9.14 9.98 22.87
N LYS A 476 -10.26 10.36 23.47
CA LYS A 476 -10.33 11.56 24.32
C LYS A 476 -9.61 11.41 25.66
N GLN A 477 -9.40 10.20 26.15
CA GLN A 477 -8.63 9.95 27.38
C GLN A 477 -7.13 9.78 27.09
N LEU A 478 -6.71 9.73 25.81
CA LEU A 478 -5.31 9.61 25.46
C LEU A 478 -4.54 10.87 25.87
N PRO A 479 -3.44 10.73 26.63
CA PRO A 479 -2.52 11.82 26.87
C PRO A 479 -1.98 12.42 25.56
N GLU A 480 -1.60 13.70 25.59
CA GLU A 480 -1.11 14.40 24.41
C GLU A 480 0.12 13.73 23.76
N HIS A 481 1.10 13.31 24.57
CA HIS A 481 2.29 12.62 24.07
C HIS A 481 1.95 11.30 23.36
N ALA A 482 0.99 10.55 23.90
CA ALA A 482 0.52 9.27 23.37
C ALA A 482 -0.19 9.46 22.02
N LEU A 483 -1.00 10.53 21.89
CA LEU A 483 -1.65 10.93 20.65
C LEU A 483 -0.63 11.33 19.56
N VAL A 484 0.41 12.10 19.94
CA VAL A 484 1.51 12.49 19.04
C VAL A 484 2.28 11.26 18.56
N SER A 485 2.62 10.33 19.47
CA SER A 485 3.30 9.07 19.13
C SER A 485 2.47 8.21 18.18
N LEU A 486 1.16 8.08 18.43
CA LEU A 486 0.23 7.35 17.58
C LEU A 486 0.17 7.93 16.16
N LEU A 487 0.04 9.25 16.03
CA LEU A 487 -0.02 9.91 14.72
C LEU A 487 1.31 9.86 13.99
N ARG A 488 2.44 10.06 14.69
CA ARG A 488 3.77 9.91 14.09
C ARG A 488 4.00 8.50 13.56
N TRP A 489 3.65 7.47 14.34
CA TRP A 489 3.70 6.08 13.89
C TRP A 489 2.92 5.89 12.59
N LYS A 490 1.66 6.36 12.53
CA LYS A 490 0.84 6.19 11.34
C LYS A 490 1.33 7.03 10.15
N LEU A 491 1.76 8.27 10.36
CA LEU A 491 2.30 9.14 9.29
C LEU A 491 3.64 8.61 8.73
N ARG A 492 4.42 7.88 9.54
CA ARG A 492 5.65 7.20 9.12
C ARG A 492 5.39 5.89 8.38
N SER A 493 4.16 5.37 8.38
CA SER A 493 3.79 4.17 7.62
C SER A 493 3.98 4.36 6.12
N ALA A 494 4.29 3.27 5.41
CA ALA A 494 4.49 3.30 3.97
C ALA A 494 3.26 3.83 3.22
N SER A 495 2.04 3.46 3.64
CA SER A 495 0.80 3.97 3.07
C SER A 495 0.73 5.50 3.11
N CYS A 496 1.01 6.13 4.26
CA CYS A 496 0.91 7.58 4.41
C CYS A 496 2.07 8.33 3.74
N ARG A 497 3.29 7.80 3.82
CA ARG A 497 4.47 8.40 3.18
C ARG A 497 4.33 8.38 1.66
N ASN A 498 3.90 7.26 1.10
CA ASN A 498 3.96 7.01 -0.32
C ASN A 498 2.68 7.44 -1.03
N GLN A 499 1.50 7.05 -0.53
CA GLN A 499 0.22 7.30 -1.21
C GLN A 499 -0.37 8.69 -0.89
N GLY A 500 0.06 9.30 0.21
CA GLY A 500 -0.57 10.49 0.77
C GLY A 500 -1.60 10.13 1.84
N TYR A 501 -2.36 11.11 2.30
CA TYR A 501 -3.38 10.93 3.33
C TYR A 501 -4.31 12.15 3.42
N VAL A 502 -5.48 11.94 4.03
CA VAL A 502 -6.36 13.01 4.50
C VAL A 502 -6.48 12.90 6.01
N LEU A 503 -5.93 13.89 6.72
CA LEU A 503 -5.98 13.99 8.17
C LEU A 503 -7.22 14.77 8.60
N ASP A 504 -8.18 14.06 9.21
CA ASP A 504 -9.45 14.60 9.64
C ASP A 504 -9.36 15.17 11.06
N GLY A 505 -9.16 16.49 11.15
CA GLY A 505 -9.39 17.23 12.39
C GLY A 505 -8.30 17.15 13.45
N LEU A 506 -7.01 17.13 13.09
CA LEU A 506 -5.90 17.41 14.02
C LEU A 506 -4.81 18.30 13.43
N ALA A 507 -4.78 19.54 13.88
CA ALA A 507 -3.91 19.99 14.95
C ALA A 507 -4.69 21.13 15.63
N ILE A 508 -5.05 21.00 16.90
CA ILE A 508 -5.87 22.05 17.54
C ILE A 508 -4.98 23.22 17.96
N THR A 509 -3.67 22.99 18.10
CA THR A 509 -2.70 24.02 18.45
C THR A 509 -1.44 23.92 17.58
N ALA A 510 -0.77 25.06 17.38
CA ALA A 510 0.53 25.10 16.70
C ALA A 510 1.61 24.29 17.44
N ALA A 511 1.50 24.12 18.76
CA ALA A 511 2.41 23.30 19.56
C ALA A 511 2.28 21.80 19.21
N GLN A 512 1.05 21.30 19.07
CA GLN A 512 0.79 19.92 18.64
C GLN A 512 1.27 19.69 17.20
N ALA A 513 0.99 20.62 16.30
CA ALA A 513 1.48 20.54 14.92
C ALA A 513 3.01 20.48 14.86
N LYS A 514 3.70 21.30 15.66
CA LYS A 514 5.17 21.24 15.80
C LYS A 514 5.64 19.87 16.27
N GLN A 515 5.01 19.29 17.29
CA GLN A 515 5.41 17.97 17.76
C GLN A 515 5.15 16.90 16.70
N ILE A 516 4.02 16.92 15.99
CA ILE A 516 3.69 15.88 14.99
C ILE A 516 4.57 16.00 13.74
N PHE A 517 4.84 17.21 13.24
CA PHE A 517 5.45 17.45 11.94
C PHE A 517 6.90 17.97 11.97
N ALA A 518 7.46 18.37 13.11
CA ALA A 518 8.87 18.74 13.19
C ALA A 518 9.78 17.53 12.95
N GLN A 519 10.83 17.72 12.16
CA GLN A 519 11.94 16.76 12.05
C GLN A 519 12.69 16.72 13.39
N GLU A 520 12.78 15.54 14.00
CA GLU A 520 13.37 15.36 15.33
C GLU A 520 14.86 15.72 15.37
N LEU A 521 15.21 16.79 16.06
CA LEU A 521 16.51 16.93 16.74
C LEU A 521 16.32 16.43 18.18
N ILE A 522 17.07 15.40 18.55
CA ILE A 522 17.02 14.72 19.85
C ILE A 522 17.51 15.66 20.97
N SER A 523 16.75 15.82 22.07
CA SER A 523 17.23 16.10 23.45
C SER A 523 16.06 16.33 24.44
N ASP A 524 16.23 15.79 25.66
CA ASP A 524 15.28 15.51 26.76
C ASP A 524 14.67 16.69 27.59
N GLY A 525 13.51 16.44 28.24
CA GLY A 525 13.30 16.77 29.67
C GLY A 525 12.06 17.59 30.15
N ASN A 526 10.98 16.88 30.55
CA ASN A 526 10.19 16.96 31.81
C ASN A 526 9.20 18.13 32.19
N LEU A 527 7.88 17.81 32.34
CA LEU A 527 7.03 17.77 33.59
C LEU A 527 5.50 18.08 33.40
N GLU A 528 4.66 17.18 33.96
CA GLU A 528 3.36 17.34 34.72
C GLU A 528 2.15 18.09 34.11
N GLY A 529 0.87 17.68 34.17
CA GLY A 529 0.14 16.57 34.81
C GLY A 529 -1.40 16.74 34.61
N ASP A 530 -2.14 15.63 34.80
CA ASP A 530 -3.59 15.44 35.11
C ASP A 530 -4.71 15.44 34.04
N SER A 531 -5.02 14.19 33.62
CA SER A 531 -6.28 13.40 33.73
C SER A 531 -7.64 13.75 33.08
N GLU A 532 -8.15 12.72 32.36
CA GLU A 532 -9.55 12.23 32.17
C GLU A 532 -10.60 13.11 31.44
N GLY A 533 -11.40 12.69 30.46
CA GLY A 533 -11.52 11.45 29.69
C GLY A 533 -12.94 11.25 29.08
N SER A 534 -13.02 11.01 27.75
CA SER A 534 -14.03 10.22 26.98
C SER A 534 -15.43 10.78 26.63
N ASP A 535 -16.25 10.01 25.88
CA ASP A 535 -16.82 10.44 24.59
C ASP A 535 -18.17 9.76 24.20
N LYS A 536 -19.08 10.57 23.60
CA LYS A 536 -20.16 10.40 22.57
C LYS A 536 -20.88 9.07 22.34
N ILE A 537 -22.21 9.11 22.09
CA ILE A 537 -22.93 8.95 20.78
C ILE A 537 -24.39 9.43 20.97
N ALA A 538 -25.07 9.91 19.89
CA ALA A 538 -26.35 10.63 19.92
C ALA A 538 -27.51 9.87 20.59
N LEU A 539 -28.15 10.54 21.52
CA LEU A 539 -28.93 9.90 22.56
C LEU A 539 -29.84 10.97 23.22
N SER A 540 -30.89 10.56 23.94
CA SER A 540 -31.94 11.39 24.54
C SER A 540 -31.41 12.52 25.45
N GLU A 541 -32.25 13.45 25.91
CA GLU A 541 -31.85 14.63 26.71
C GLU A 541 -30.97 14.29 27.94
N SER A 542 -31.16 13.09 28.53
CA SER A 542 -30.34 12.53 29.61
C SER A 542 -28.93 12.04 29.21
N GLU A 543 -28.63 11.96 27.91
CA GLU A 543 -27.40 11.39 27.36
C GLU A 543 -26.54 12.47 26.62
N ALA A 544 -27.13 13.64 26.36
CA ALA A 544 -26.42 14.87 25.98
C ALA A 544 -25.58 15.46 27.13
N GLU A 545 -26.05 15.29 28.39
CA GLU A 545 -25.34 15.70 29.61
C GLU A 545 -24.10 14.84 29.93
N LEU A 546 -24.05 13.59 29.42
CA LEU A 546 -22.96 12.64 29.65
C LEU A 546 -21.85 12.71 28.57
N SER A 547 -22.09 13.42 27.45
CA SER A 547 -21.20 13.45 26.27
C SER A 547 -20.60 14.83 25.95
N ASP A 548 -20.87 15.83 26.81
CA ASP A 548 -20.33 17.18 26.74
C ASP A 548 -20.61 17.91 25.40
N ASN A 549 -21.82 17.72 24.87
CA ASN A 549 -22.28 18.36 23.65
C ASN A 549 -23.39 19.39 23.92
N THR A 550 -23.20 20.18 24.97
CA THR A 550 -24.03 21.33 25.34
C THR A 550 -23.62 22.58 24.55
N GLN A 551 -24.50 23.59 24.52
CA GLN A 551 -24.23 24.90 23.92
C GLN A 551 -22.94 25.52 24.51
N ASP A 552 -22.71 25.34 25.81
CA ASP A 552 -21.56 25.86 26.55
C ASP A 552 -20.26 25.12 26.20
N ALA A 553 -20.31 23.79 26.00
CA ALA A 553 -19.15 23.01 25.58
C ALA A 553 -18.79 23.26 24.11
N PHE A 554 -19.78 23.57 23.26
CA PHE A 554 -19.52 24.07 21.90
C PHE A 554 -18.82 25.43 21.93
N ALA A 555 -19.31 26.38 22.74
CA ALA A 555 -18.71 27.70 22.89
C ALA A 555 -17.24 27.62 23.30
N ARG A 556 -16.89 26.80 24.31
CA ARG A 556 -15.49 26.60 24.74
C ARG A 556 -14.60 26.05 23.62
N ARG A 557 -15.05 25.03 22.89
CA ARG A 557 -14.28 24.46 21.76
C ARG A 557 -14.14 25.44 20.59
N PHE A 558 -15.12 26.33 20.43
CA PHE A 558 -15.08 27.37 19.41
C PHE A 558 -14.10 28.47 19.80
N ASP A 559 -14.12 28.93 21.06
CA ASP A 559 -13.18 29.91 21.60
C ASP A 559 -11.74 29.41 21.54
N ASP A 560 -11.49 28.14 21.92
CA ASP A 560 -10.17 27.50 21.82
C ASP A 560 -9.67 27.41 20.37
N PHE A 561 -10.58 27.16 19.42
CA PHE A 561 -10.29 27.12 17.99
C PHE A 561 -9.97 28.52 17.43
N GLU A 562 -10.76 29.54 17.79
CA GLU A 562 -10.48 30.93 17.39
C GLU A 562 -9.15 31.43 17.96
N ALA A 563 -8.82 31.05 19.20
CA ALA A 563 -7.57 31.41 19.84
C ALA A 563 -6.33 30.75 19.20
N SER A 564 -6.50 29.63 18.49
CA SER A 564 -5.39 28.81 18.00
C SER A 564 -5.19 28.82 16.48
N ILE A 565 -6.24 29.11 15.70
CA ILE A 565 -6.23 28.96 14.23
C ILE A 565 -5.23 29.91 13.54
N GLU A 566 -5.15 31.18 13.94
CA GLU A 566 -4.20 32.14 13.36
C GLU A 566 -2.74 31.71 13.60
N ALA A 567 -2.44 31.18 14.79
CA ALA A 567 -1.11 30.66 15.12
C ALA A 567 -0.75 29.39 14.34
N LEU A 568 -1.77 28.64 13.91
CA LEU A 568 -1.61 27.39 13.15
C LEU A 568 -1.43 27.66 11.65
N GLU A 569 -2.20 28.60 11.09
CA GLU A 569 -2.03 29.08 9.71
C GLU A 569 -0.64 29.67 9.51
N THR A 570 -0.21 30.57 10.39
CA THR A 570 1.13 31.16 10.34
C THR A 570 2.26 30.13 10.50
N PHE A 571 2.03 29.04 11.24
CA PHE A 571 2.98 27.93 11.34
C PHE A 571 3.14 27.18 10.01
N PHE A 572 2.04 26.88 9.33
CA PHE A 572 2.06 26.11 8.07
C PHE A 572 2.51 26.95 6.86
N GLU A 573 2.23 28.25 6.85
CA GLU A 573 2.61 29.16 5.76
C GLU A 573 4.11 29.53 5.77
N ASN A 574 4.81 29.48 6.92
CA ASN A 574 6.10 30.14 7.10
C ASN A 574 7.23 29.22 7.65
N PRO A 575 7.76 28.27 6.86
CA PRO A 575 8.73 27.29 7.35
C PRO A 575 10.17 27.82 7.55
N ARG A 576 10.53 28.98 6.98
CA ARG A 576 11.93 29.44 6.89
C ARG A 576 12.45 30.30 8.07
N SER A 577 11.71 30.48 9.16
CA SER A 577 12.24 31.21 10.32
C SER A 577 13.17 30.37 11.24
N HIS A 578 13.28 29.06 10.99
CA HIS A 578 13.95 28.13 11.91
C HIS A 578 15.29 27.53 11.43
N THR A 579 15.81 27.95 10.28
CA THR A 579 17.17 27.57 9.84
C THR A 579 17.98 28.83 9.50
N LYS A 580 18.98 29.16 10.33
CA LYS A 580 20.00 30.14 9.93
C LYS A 580 20.83 29.52 8.80
N ALA A 581 20.66 30.08 7.59
CA ALA A 581 21.55 30.14 6.42
C ALA A 581 22.54 28.97 6.20
N THR A 582 22.61 28.36 5.02
CA THR A 582 23.34 28.92 3.86
C THR A 582 23.03 28.14 2.58
N GLN A 583 22.36 28.76 1.59
CA GLN A 583 22.63 28.73 0.13
C GLN A 583 21.42 29.27 -0.68
N PRO A 584 21.61 29.82 -1.90
CA PRO A 584 20.64 30.70 -2.53
C PRO A 584 19.62 29.98 -3.42
N LYS A 585 18.35 30.36 -3.20
CA LYS A 585 17.16 30.43 -4.07
C LYS A 585 17.15 29.67 -5.41
N THR A 586 16.17 28.77 -5.50
CA THR A 586 15.28 28.62 -6.68
C THR A 586 13.83 28.69 -6.20
N ASP A 587 12.98 29.35 -6.99
CA ASP A 587 11.59 29.67 -6.70
C ASP A 587 10.71 28.43 -6.56
N ALA A 588 10.31 28.12 -5.32
CA ALA A 588 9.10 27.40 -4.96
C ALA A 588 8.70 27.89 -3.56
N THR A 589 7.42 28.17 -3.36
CA THR A 589 6.83 28.47 -2.05
C THR A 589 7.10 27.29 -1.13
N ASP A 590 8.11 27.41 -0.26
CA ASP A 590 8.56 26.33 0.64
C ASP A 590 7.53 26.03 1.77
N GLY A 591 6.43 26.80 1.85
CA GLY A 591 5.32 26.68 2.80
C GLY A 591 4.22 25.72 2.34
N ILE A 592 3.42 25.25 3.29
CA ILE A 592 2.23 24.45 2.98
C ILE A 592 1.17 25.36 2.35
N GLU A 593 0.60 24.90 1.25
CA GLU A 593 -0.51 25.54 0.55
C GLU A 593 -1.78 25.52 1.42
N VAL A 594 -2.30 26.71 1.77
CA VAL A 594 -3.52 26.87 2.58
C VAL A 594 -4.67 27.35 1.69
N LEU A 595 -5.79 26.62 1.74
CA LEU A 595 -7.06 27.03 1.14
C LEU A 595 -8.05 27.39 2.23
N GLU A 596 -8.35 28.68 2.38
CA GLU A 596 -9.37 29.16 3.30
C GLU A 596 -10.76 29.15 2.63
N LEU A 597 -11.75 28.54 3.29
CA LEU A 597 -13.14 28.49 2.82
C LEU A 597 -14.06 29.19 3.82
N SER A 598 -14.59 30.35 3.42
CA SER A 598 -15.55 31.10 4.23
C SER A 598 -16.98 30.58 4.05
N MET A 599 -17.48 29.87 5.06
CA MET A 599 -18.80 29.25 5.09
C MET A 599 -19.83 30.23 5.68
N LYS A 600 -20.58 30.92 4.82
CA LYS A 600 -21.53 31.96 5.28
C LYS A 600 -22.83 31.41 5.88
N ASN A 601 -23.19 30.17 5.54
CA ASN A 601 -24.45 29.53 5.92
C ASN A 601 -24.21 28.12 6.47
N GLU A 602 -25.08 27.66 7.37
CA GLU A 602 -25.03 26.33 8.00
C GLU A 602 -25.06 25.18 6.98
N HIS A 603 -25.73 25.36 5.84
CA HIS A 603 -25.82 24.36 4.76
C HIS A 603 -24.79 24.53 3.63
N ALA A 604 -23.84 25.46 3.76
CA ALA A 604 -22.88 25.73 2.69
C ALA A 604 -22.01 24.51 2.33
N TYR A 605 -21.82 23.56 3.26
CA TYR A 605 -21.08 22.32 3.02
C TYR A 605 -21.80 21.33 2.08
N CYS A 606 -23.11 21.49 1.89
CA CYS A 606 -23.91 20.69 0.96
C CYS A 606 -23.90 21.25 -0.47
N ASP A 607 -23.50 22.52 -0.65
CA ASP A 607 -23.48 23.17 -1.96
C ASP A 607 -22.17 22.85 -2.69
N GLU A 608 -22.29 22.11 -3.78
CA GLU A 608 -21.16 21.71 -4.63
C GLU A 608 -20.40 22.91 -5.19
N THR A 609 -21.08 24.03 -5.46
CA THR A 609 -20.44 25.21 -6.07
C THR A 609 -19.65 26.05 -5.07
N THR A 610 -20.09 26.08 -3.81
CA THR A 610 -19.47 26.87 -2.74
C THR A 610 -18.42 26.06 -1.97
N PHE A 611 -18.56 24.73 -1.93
CA PHE A 611 -17.69 23.87 -1.11
C PHE A 611 -16.77 22.97 -1.94
N ALA A 612 -17.32 22.05 -2.74
CA ALA A 612 -16.51 21.03 -3.40
C ALA A 612 -15.75 21.54 -4.64
N ALA A 613 -16.38 22.36 -5.49
CA ALA A 613 -15.79 22.86 -6.71
C ALA A 613 -14.56 23.76 -6.49
N PRO A 614 -14.52 24.67 -5.47
CA PRO A 614 -13.31 25.43 -5.15
C PRO A 614 -12.16 24.54 -4.71
N ILE A 615 -12.43 23.50 -3.91
CA ILE A 615 -11.42 22.55 -3.43
C ILE A 615 -10.84 21.76 -4.60
N GLN A 616 -11.71 21.20 -5.45
CA GLN A 616 -11.27 20.46 -6.63
C GLN A 616 -10.45 21.35 -7.57
N ARG A 617 -10.92 22.58 -7.81
CA ARG A 617 -10.19 23.56 -8.61
C ARG A 617 -8.83 23.88 -8.01
N TYR A 618 -8.73 24.06 -6.70
CA TYR A 618 -7.47 24.33 -6.02
C TYR A 618 -6.50 23.16 -6.19
N MET A 619 -6.98 21.93 -5.96
CA MET A 619 -6.18 20.71 -6.07
C MET A 619 -5.74 20.39 -7.51
N GLU A 620 -6.55 20.71 -8.51
CA GLU A 620 -6.33 20.30 -9.90
C GLU A 620 -5.73 21.40 -10.81
N GLN A 621 -5.51 22.60 -10.27
CA GLN A 621 -4.91 23.71 -11.01
C GLN A 621 -3.41 23.55 -11.25
N GLY A 622 -2.88 24.28 -12.24
CA GLY A 622 -1.44 24.43 -12.46
C GLY A 622 -0.67 23.18 -12.94
N GLY A 623 -1.36 22.08 -13.28
CA GLY A 623 -0.70 20.81 -13.63
C GLY A 623 -0.28 19.98 -12.41
N HIS A 624 -0.72 20.38 -11.21
CA HIS A 624 -0.42 19.70 -9.93
C HIS A 624 -1.48 18.66 -9.53
N ALA A 625 -2.42 18.32 -10.43
CA ALA A 625 -3.49 17.38 -10.14
C ALA A 625 -2.95 16.12 -9.44
N PRO A 626 -3.50 15.73 -8.27
CA PRO A 626 -3.08 14.55 -7.55
C PRO A 626 -3.06 13.35 -8.48
N ARG A 627 -1.98 12.60 -8.45
CA ARG A 627 -1.82 11.44 -9.33
C ARG A 627 -1.26 10.29 -8.52
N ASN A 628 -2.06 9.26 -8.37
CA ASN A 628 -1.67 8.05 -7.68
C ASN A 628 -2.07 6.84 -8.53
N PHE A 629 -1.54 5.66 -8.22
CA PHE A 629 -2.12 4.45 -8.78
C PHE A 629 -3.52 4.26 -8.20
N HIS A 630 -4.52 4.25 -9.06
CA HIS A 630 -5.87 3.91 -8.66
C HIS A 630 -6.05 2.39 -8.67
N PRO A 631 -6.80 1.83 -7.71
CA PRO A 631 -7.17 0.44 -7.77
C PRO A 631 -7.78 0.10 -9.13
N THR A 632 -7.41 -1.03 -9.70
CA THR A 632 -7.98 -1.44 -10.99
C THR A 632 -9.49 -1.66 -10.87
N ARG A 633 -10.23 -1.60 -11.99
CA ARG A 633 -11.69 -1.87 -11.98
C ARG A 633 -12.05 -3.25 -11.42
N SER A 634 -11.13 -4.21 -11.54
CA SER A 634 -11.21 -5.54 -10.93
C SER A 634 -11.03 -5.48 -9.41
N GLU A 635 -9.98 -4.81 -8.93
CA GLU A 635 -9.72 -4.65 -7.49
C GLU A 635 -10.86 -3.91 -6.79
N LEU A 636 -11.40 -2.85 -7.41
CA LEU A 636 -12.57 -2.12 -6.91
C LEU A 636 -13.79 -3.03 -6.71
N ARG A 637 -14.06 -3.93 -7.65
CA ARG A 637 -15.18 -4.89 -7.55
C ARG A 637 -14.94 -5.89 -6.43
N GLU A 638 -13.71 -6.34 -6.25
CA GLU A 638 -13.37 -7.30 -5.22
C GLU A 638 -13.41 -6.66 -3.83
N GLN A 639 -12.90 -5.44 -3.67
CA GLN A 639 -13.06 -4.66 -2.44
C GLN A 639 -14.54 -4.46 -2.08
N LEU A 640 -15.38 -4.14 -3.06
CA LEU A 640 -16.83 -4.02 -2.83
C LEU A 640 -17.45 -5.35 -2.39
N ARG A 641 -17.06 -6.48 -2.99
CA ARG A 641 -17.52 -7.82 -2.58
C ARG A 641 -17.06 -8.19 -1.18
N ILE A 642 -15.80 -7.92 -0.83
CA ILE A 642 -15.26 -8.17 0.49
C ILE A 642 -16.01 -7.31 1.52
N ALA A 643 -16.23 -6.03 1.25
CA ALA A 643 -16.97 -5.12 2.12
C ALA A 643 -18.44 -5.55 2.27
N GLU A 644 -19.09 -5.98 1.19
CA GLU A 644 -20.47 -6.50 1.22
C GLU A 644 -20.58 -7.78 2.04
N ASN A 645 -19.64 -8.71 1.87
CA ASN A 645 -19.56 -9.94 2.66
C ASN A 645 -19.33 -9.64 4.14
N GLN A 646 -18.38 -8.75 4.47
CA GLN A 646 -18.10 -8.32 5.85
C GLN A 646 -19.30 -7.62 6.48
N ALA A 647 -20.00 -6.76 5.74
CA ALA A 647 -21.21 -6.08 6.21
C ALA A 647 -22.32 -7.11 6.50
N ARG A 648 -22.52 -8.08 5.61
CA ARG A 648 -23.49 -9.17 5.81
C ARG A 648 -23.15 -10.02 7.03
N GLU A 649 -21.88 -10.38 7.22
CA GLU A 649 -21.43 -11.12 8.39
C GLU A 649 -21.57 -10.32 9.69
N ALA A 650 -21.34 -9.00 9.64
CA ALA A 650 -21.56 -8.12 10.78
C ALA A 650 -23.06 -8.00 11.12
N GLU A 651 -23.93 -7.89 10.12
CA GLU A 651 -25.39 -7.86 10.30
C GLU A 651 -25.91 -9.18 10.90
N VAL A 652 -25.43 -10.32 10.42
CA VAL A 652 -25.77 -11.64 10.98
C VAL A 652 -25.31 -11.75 12.44
N ARG A 653 -24.08 -11.31 12.76
CA ARG A 653 -23.57 -11.30 14.14
C ARG A 653 -24.37 -10.36 15.05
N ALA A 654 -24.72 -9.17 14.57
CA ALA A 654 -25.56 -8.24 15.33
C ALA A 654 -26.94 -8.84 15.62
N ALA A 655 -27.57 -9.46 14.61
CA ALA A 655 -28.86 -10.13 14.77
C ALA A 655 -28.82 -11.35 15.70
N GLN A 656 -27.68 -12.06 15.76
CA GLN A 656 -27.46 -13.12 16.73
C GLN A 656 -27.35 -12.57 18.15
N CYS A 657 -26.54 -11.54 18.37
CA CYS A 657 -26.42 -10.91 19.69
C CYS A 657 -27.77 -10.33 20.19
N THR A 658 -28.57 -9.70 19.32
CA THR A 658 -29.88 -9.20 19.74
C THR A 658 -30.82 -10.33 20.13
N ARG A 659 -30.85 -11.43 19.36
CA ARG A 659 -31.67 -12.62 19.71
C ARG A 659 -31.25 -13.28 21.02
N GLU A 660 -29.95 -13.33 21.29
CA GLU A 660 -29.43 -13.86 22.57
C GLU A 660 -29.82 -12.96 23.74
N GLN A 661 -29.77 -11.63 23.57
CA GLN A 661 -30.22 -10.67 24.58
C GLN A 661 -31.73 -10.78 24.84
N ASP A 662 -32.55 -10.82 23.78
CA ASP A 662 -34.00 -10.99 23.89
C ASP A 662 -34.35 -12.31 24.60
N ALA A 663 -33.65 -13.40 24.29
CA ALA A 663 -33.87 -14.70 24.95
C ALA A 663 -33.48 -14.68 26.45
N LEU A 664 -32.41 -13.96 26.81
CA LEU A 664 -32.01 -13.77 28.21
C LEU A 664 -33.05 -12.92 28.96
N ASP A 665 -33.56 -11.87 28.35
CA ASP A 665 -34.58 -11.00 28.94
C ASP A 665 -35.92 -11.73 29.10
N GLU A 666 -36.35 -12.51 28.10
CA GLU A 666 -37.53 -13.37 28.18
C GLU A 666 -37.39 -14.41 29.30
N ALA A 667 -36.22 -15.06 29.41
CA ALA A 667 -35.94 -16.02 30.48
C ALA A 667 -35.97 -15.35 31.87
N ALA A 668 -35.44 -14.13 32.00
CA ALA A 668 -35.49 -13.36 33.23
C ALA A 668 -36.93 -12.97 33.61
N GLN A 669 -37.74 -12.56 32.65
CA GLN A 669 -39.16 -12.26 32.85
C GLN A 669 -39.95 -13.51 33.28
N GLN A 670 -39.73 -14.65 32.62
CA GLN A 670 -40.37 -15.92 32.98
C GLN A 670 -39.98 -16.37 34.39
N ALA A 671 -38.71 -16.23 34.77
CA ALA A 671 -38.24 -16.55 36.12
C ALA A 671 -38.90 -15.64 37.18
N LYS A 672 -39.11 -14.36 36.88
CA LYS A 672 -39.84 -13.44 37.77
C LYS A 672 -41.30 -13.83 37.93
N LEU A 673 -42.00 -14.10 36.82
CA LEU A 673 -43.40 -14.55 36.84
C LEU A 673 -43.57 -15.89 37.57
N ALA A 674 -42.63 -16.83 37.39
CA ALA A 674 -42.64 -18.11 38.11
C ALA A 674 -42.49 -17.92 39.63
N LYS A 675 -41.59 -17.03 40.07
CA LYS A 675 -41.45 -16.68 41.49
C LYS A 675 -42.72 -16.04 42.06
N GLU A 676 -43.34 -15.12 41.31
CA GLU A 676 -44.60 -14.48 41.73
C GLU A 676 -45.74 -15.50 41.83
N ARG A 677 -45.87 -16.41 40.86
CA ARG A 677 -46.86 -17.51 40.89
C ARG A 677 -46.65 -18.43 42.10
N ALA A 678 -45.42 -18.87 42.34
CA ALA A 678 -45.10 -19.72 43.49
C ALA A 678 -45.44 -19.03 44.83
N ARG A 679 -45.21 -17.71 44.92
CA ARG A 679 -45.60 -16.92 46.10
C ARG A 679 -47.13 -16.87 46.27
N LEU A 680 -47.88 -16.67 45.20
CA LEU A 680 -49.34 -16.66 45.24
C LEU A 680 -49.92 -18.03 45.60
N GLU A 681 -49.36 -19.12 45.09
CA GLU A 681 -49.79 -20.48 45.46
C GLU A 681 -49.56 -20.77 46.94
N LEU A 682 -48.45 -20.31 47.50
CA LEU A 682 -48.16 -20.44 48.93
C LEU A 682 -49.21 -19.69 49.75
N LEU A 683 -49.51 -18.44 49.41
CA LEU A 683 -50.55 -17.64 50.07
C LEU A 683 -51.93 -18.30 49.97
N GLN A 684 -52.31 -18.82 48.80
CA GLN A 684 -53.58 -19.51 48.62
C GLN A 684 -53.69 -20.77 49.47
N ARG A 685 -52.61 -21.53 49.65
CA ARG A 685 -52.59 -22.69 50.55
C ARG A 685 -52.78 -22.27 52.00
N GLU A 686 -52.05 -21.24 52.44
CA GLU A 686 -52.20 -20.69 53.79
C GLU A 686 -53.63 -20.17 54.04
N GLU A 687 -54.22 -19.46 53.07
CA GLU A 687 -55.61 -19.01 53.13
C GLU A 687 -56.60 -20.17 53.21
N ALA A 688 -56.41 -21.23 52.40
CA ALA A 688 -57.26 -22.41 52.40
C ALA A 688 -57.20 -23.17 53.74
N GLU A 689 -56.01 -23.35 54.31
CA GLU A 689 -55.81 -23.95 55.63
C GLU A 689 -56.47 -23.12 56.74
N LEU A 690 -56.35 -21.78 56.67
CA LEU A 690 -57.04 -20.87 57.58
C LEU A 690 -58.57 -20.94 57.45
N LEU A 691 -59.09 -21.05 56.23
CA LEU A 691 -60.52 -21.23 56.00
C LEU A 691 -61.00 -22.58 56.52
N GLU A 692 -60.26 -23.66 56.28
CA GLU A 692 -60.59 -24.99 56.78
C GLU A 692 -60.60 -25.02 58.30
N THR A 693 -59.59 -24.44 58.96
CA THR A 693 -59.55 -24.33 60.43
C THR A 693 -60.71 -23.51 60.98
N ARG A 694 -61.09 -22.41 60.34
CA ARG A 694 -62.28 -21.62 60.71
C ARG A 694 -63.60 -22.34 60.45
N ALA A 695 -63.66 -23.23 59.46
CA ALA A 695 -64.85 -24.01 59.13
C ALA A 695 -65.03 -25.25 60.04
N LYS A 696 -63.99 -25.69 60.75
CA LYS A 696 -64.06 -26.86 61.67
C LYS A 696 -65.20 -26.76 62.69
N PRO A 697 -65.36 -25.67 63.47
CA PRO A 697 -66.44 -25.55 64.45
C PRO A 697 -67.84 -25.62 63.82
N LEU A 698 -68.02 -24.99 62.66
CA LEU A 698 -69.28 -25.02 61.91
C LEU A 698 -69.59 -26.44 61.42
N ARG A 699 -68.58 -27.16 60.90
CA ARG A 699 -68.72 -28.54 60.45
C ARG A 699 -69.03 -29.48 61.62
N THR A 700 -68.38 -29.29 62.77
CA THR A 700 -68.69 -30.04 64.00
C THR A 700 -70.13 -29.81 64.44
N TYR A 701 -70.60 -28.55 64.49
CA TYR A 701 -71.99 -28.23 64.80
C TYR A 701 -72.99 -28.87 63.82
N LEU A 702 -72.70 -28.81 62.51
CA LEU A 702 -73.53 -29.45 61.50
C LEU A 702 -73.58 -30.98 61.67
N MET A 703 -72.46 -31.63 61.98
CA MET A 703 -72.38 -33.09 62.15
C MET A 703 -73.00 -33.58 63.46
N ASP A 704 -72.86 -32.83 64.55
CA ASP A 704 -73.30 -33.25 65.89
C ASP A 704 -74.75 -32.85 66.19
N THR A 705 -75.23 -31.73 65.63
CA THR A 705 -76.56 -31.19 65.97
C THR A 705 -77.54 -31.31 64.80
N VAL A 706 -77.16 -30.83 63.61
CA VAL A 706 -78.10 -30.70 62.47
C VAL A 706 -78.29 -32.01 61.72
N LEU A 707 -77.19 -32.73 61.42
CA LEU A 707 -77.24 -33.96 60.65
C LEU A 707 -78.03 -35.07 61.36
N PRO A 708 -77.86 -35.34 62.68
CA PRO A 708 -78.63 -36.39 63.36
C PRO A 708 -80.13 -36.08 63.37
N ALA A 709 -80.51 -34.83 63.63
CA ALA A 709 -81.91 -34.38 63.59
C ALA A 709 -82.53 -34.55 62.19
N LEU A 710 -81.80 -34.16 61.14
CA LEU A 710 -82.22 -34.33 59.75
C LEU A 710 -82.29 -35.79 59.33
N THR A 711 -81.31 -36.61 59.73
CA THR A 711 -81.28 -38.03 59.37
C THR A 711 -82.42 -38.78 60.04
N GLU A 712 -82.75 -38.45 61.29
CA GLU A 712 -83.90 -39.01 62.00
C GLU A 712 -85.22 -38.57 61.37
N GLY A 713 -85.36 -37.29 61.00
CA GLY A 713 -86.53 -36.80 60.29
C GLY A 713 -86.71 -37.45 58.92
N MET A 714 -85.63 -37.63 58.16
CA MET A 714 -85.66 -38.35 56.87
C MET A 714 -86.05 -39.82 57.06
N LEU A 715 -85.52 -40.48 58.09
CA LEU A 715 -85.90 -41.86 58.43
C LEU A 715 -87.37 -41.96 58.84
N GLU A 716 -87.92 -40.94 59.50
CA GLU A 716 -89.31 -40.89 59.90
C GLU A 716 -90.26 -40.65 58.72
N VAL A 717 -89.89 -39.77 57.80
CA VAL A 717 -90.61 -39.57 56.53
C VAL A 717 -90.66 -40.88 55.72
N VAL A 718 -89.55 -41.62 55.67
CA VAL A 718 -89.49 -42.93 54.98
C VAL A 718 -90.40 -43.97 55.66
N LYS A 719 -90.57 -43.91 56.98
CA LYS A 719 -91.45 -44.82 57.74
C LYS A 719 -92.94 -44.48 57.59
N VAL A 720 -93.30 -43.20 57.65
CA VAL A 720 -94.69 -42.73 57.68
C VAL A 720 -95.28 -42.61 56.27
N GLN A 721 -94.45 -42.41 55.24
CA GLN A 721 -94.85 -42.17 53.84
C GLN A 721 -96.01 -41.16 53.70
N PRO A 722 -95.84 -39.92 54.21
CA PRO A 722 -96.86 -38.88 54.10
C PRO A 722 -97.06 -38.44 52.63
N THR A 723 -98.24 -37.90 52.32
CA THR A 723 -98.58 -37.41 50.97
C THR A 723 -97.70 -36.25 50.50
N ASP A 724 -97.17 -35.44 51.42
CA ASP A 724 -96.11 -34.46 51.15
C ASP A 724 -94.90 -34.70 52.08
N PRO A 725 -93.83 -35.32 51.57
CA PRO A 725 -92.64 -35.63 52.36
C PRO A 725 -91.79 -34.41 52.70
N ILE A 726 -91.90 -33.29 51.96
CA ILE A 726 -91.09 -32.09 52.20
C ILE A 726 -91.69 -31.31 53.36
N ASP A 727 -93.00 -31.07 53.32
CA ASP A 727 -93.69 -30.29 54.37
C ASP A 727 -93.67 -31.03 55.71
N TYR A 728 -93.84 -32.36 55.69
CA TYR A 728 -93.75 -33.20 56.88
C TYR A 728 -92.34 -33.18 57.50
N LEU A 729 -91.29 -33.22 56.68
CA LEU A 729 -89.91 -33.11 57.17
C LEU A 729 -89.64 -31.73 57.79
N ALA A 730 -90.17 -30.66 57.20
CA ALA A 730 -90.05 -29.32 57.73
C ALA A 730 -90.73 -29.17 59.10
N GLU A 731 -91.99 -29.63 59.24
CA GLU A 731 -92.70 -29.63 60.52
C GLU A 731 -91.97 -30.46 61.60
N PHE A 732 -91.44 -31.63 61.22
CA PHE A 732 -90.66 -32.48 62.11
C PHE A 732 -89.40 -31.76 62.62
N LEU A 733 -88.65 -31.12 61.72
CA LEU A 733 -87.46 -30.36 62.08
C LEU A 733 -87.77 -29.13 62.94
N PHE A 734 -88.87 -28.42 62.68
CA PHE A 734 -89.30 -27.30 63.51
C PHE A 734 -89.66 -27.74 64.93
N ARG A 735 -90.35 -28.88 65.09
CA ARG A 735 -90.68 -29.46 66.40
C ARG A 735 -89.42 -29.87 67.15
N LYS A 736 -88.51 -30.57 66.47
CA LYS A 736 -87.24 -31.02 67.06
C LYS A 736 -86.29 -29.86 67.39
N GLY A 737 -86.35 -28.77 66.61
CA GLY A 737 -85.65 -27.53 66.92
C GLY A 737 -86.16 -26.85 68.19
N GLN A 738 -87.47 -26.86 68.44
CA GLN A 738 -88.06 -26.34 69.69
C GLN A 738 -87.65 -27.19 70.90
N GLU A 739 -87.59 -28.52 70.75
CA GLU A 739 -87.13 -29.45 71.80
C GLU A 739 -85.67 -29.19 72.19
N LEU A 740 -84.78 -29.01 71.20
CA LEU A 740 -83.36 -28.71 71.45
C LEU A 740 -83.14 -27.30 72.06
N ASP A 741 -83.97 -26.32 71.70
CA ASP A 741 -83.96 -24.97 72.29
C ASP A 741 -84.46 -24.94 73.74
N ASP A 742 -85.33 -25.87 74.11
CA ASP A 742 -85.83 -26.00 75.47
C ASP A 742 -84.84 -26.78 76.36
N GLU A 743 -84.18 -27.82 75.84
CA GLU A 743 -83.06 -28.51 76.52
C GLU A 743 -81.85 -27.57 76.76
N ALA A 744 -81.58 -26.64 75.83
CA ALA A 744 -80.48 -25.68 75.96
C ALA A 744 -80.75 -24.55 76.98
N LYS A 745 -81.99 -24.36 77.44
CA LYS A 745 -82.34 -23.36 78.48
C LYS A 745 -82.30 -23.94 79.90
N GLU A 746 -82.24 -25.26 80.05
CA GLU A 746 -82.15 -25.95 81.34
C GLU A 746 -80.70 -26.28 81.79
N VAL A 747 -79.71 -26.06 80.92
CA VAL A 747 -78.26 -26.26 81.16
C VAL A 747 -77.55 -24.91 81.21
#